data_AF-A0A957IXS5-F1
#
_entry.id   AF-A0A957IXS5-F1
#
_cell.length_a   1.000
_cell.length_b   1.000
_cell.length_c   1.000
_cell.angle_alpha   90.00
_cell.angle_beta   90.00
_cell.angle_gamma   90.00
#
_symmetry.space_group_name_H-M   'P 1'
#
loop_
_entity.id
_entity.type
_entity.pdbx_description
1 polymer ?
#
loop_
_entity_poly.entity_id
_entity_poly.type
_entity_poly.pdbx_seq_one_letter_code
_entity_poly.pdbx_strand_id
1 'polypeptide(L)'
;MSLQKPWFRLFVLLAALMLPLLSGPPRAQAAASSLFFSEYVEGSSVNKAVEIYNGTGTAVDLAAEGYKIEMYFNGSTSAGTTVALTGTLADGDVYVVADDGADPAILAVTDQTSTASFFNGDDAVVLRNNGGIVDVIGQIGFDPGSEWGSGDTSTADNTIQRLATVCAGDANGSDAFDPTVEWAGFPNNTFTGLGSHTASCGGDSPPAVSSTTPTNGASGVALDANLSVTFSEDVTVSGAWFDLTCTASGSHPATVSGGPLSYTLDPAADFATGESCTLTIFASQVADQDGTPDNLPADVFVTFSTVAASFGSCGDPATLISAVQGSGSLSPLNGTPDVIVEGVVVADLQNTVTELSGFYVQEEDADADADAATSEGIFVYDNGFGVDVSAGDVVRVQGDVFEFETSGGSGAFLTELTAVSNVAVCTTGASVTPATLSLPVADLAELEAYESMLVTFPQTLTVSENFDLARFGSVTLSAGRLFNPTQVALPGAPALAQLDLNNRSRIILDDGNAQQNIDPTRYPAPGLSAANTLRSGATVTGLTAVLEQRFSTYRLQPAGAVTFTDANPRTAAPDPVGGSLRVASFNVLNYFNGDGLGGGFPTSRGANTLFEFNRQRDKIISATLAIDAGVVGLIEIENDGYGAQSAIQDLVNGLNAQTAPGTYAIINPGVPQIGTDEIAVGFIYQPAVVTPVGAAAILDSSVDPTFLDTKNRPVLAQTFMENSSGELFTVAVNHLKSKGSDCNDVGDPDLGDGQGNCNVTRTNAAIALANWLATDPTGSGDPDFLIIGDLNSYAMEDPIAALQSAGYTDLVNGAGMAYSYVFTGESGTLDYALATGSLADQVTGAAPWHANADEPRALDYNVEFKSAGQIISFYNDDAYRSSDHDPVVVGLALSSSPVTAVLTPLNAPIVIPPGGGSLQYEVALTNVSAAPVTFHAWVMATLPNGNPYGPIAGPQRITLAAGQTVTRILQQAVPANAPAGTYEVTLFVGRYNDIVVTTDSFTFTKDSAR
;
A
#
# COMPACT_ATOMS: atom_id res chain seq x y z
N MET A 1 -22.07 4.94 -39.18
CA MET A 1 -23.10 5.05 -40.24
C MET A 1 -23.91 6.32 -39.96
N SER A 2 -23.69 7.37 -40.76
CA SER A 2 -24.61 8.48 -41.14
C SER A 2 -25.53 9.20 -40.11
N LEU A 3 -25.22 10.49 -39.91
CA LEU A 3 -26.06 11.72 -39.96
C LEU A 3 -27.18 12.04 -38.94
N GLN A 4 -27.04 13.30 -38.43
CA GLN A 4 -28.03 14.40 -38.27
C GLN A 4 -28.78 14.68 -36.93
N LYS A 5 -28.65 15.95 -36.50
CA LYS A 5 -29.31 16.69 -35.40
C LYS A 5 -30.73 17.16 -35.75
N PRO A 6 -31.58 17.48 -34.75
CA PRO A 6 -32.42 18.68 -34.83
C PRO A 6 -32.63 19.51 -33.53
N TRP A 7 -32.55 20.84 -33.67
CA TRP A 7 -33.46 21.96 -33.27
C TRP A 7 -34.21 22.00 -31.92
N PHE A 8 -34.13 23.16 -31.22
CA PHE A 8 -35.28 23.83 -30.57
C PHE A 8 -35.04 25.36 -30.38
N ARG A 9 -36.11 26.17 -30.58
CA ARG A 9 -36.24 27.64 -30.41
C ARG A 9 -37.44 27.97 -29.48
N LEU A 10 -37.56 29.25 -29.06
CA LEU A 10 -38.72 30.07 -28.54
C LEU A 10 -38.72 30.38 -27.02
N PHE A 11 -39.14 31.54 -26.46
CA PHE A 11 -39.68 32.87 -26.85
C PHE A 11 -39.74 33.77 -25.55
N VAL A 12 -39.76 35.12 -25.52
CA VAL A 12 -40.94 36.07 -25.46
C VAL A 12 -40.37 37.49 -25.09
N LEU A 13 -40.50 38.59 -25.88
CA LEU A 13 -41.50 39.72 -25.91
C LEU A 13 -41.52 40.66 -24.66
N LEU A 14 -41.76 42.00 -24.64
CA LEU A 14 -42.18 43.07 -25.58
C LEU A 14 -42.11 44.49 -24.89
N ALA A 15 -42.13 45.59 -25.69
CA ALA A 15 -42.68 46.98 -25.49
C ALA A 15 -41.66 48.13 -25.70
N ALA A 16 -41.90 49.27 -26.40
CA ALA A 16 -43.04 49.77 -27.18
C ALA A 16 -42.65 51.01 -28.06
N LEU A 17 -43.24 51.08 -29.27
CA LEU A 17 -43.83 52.19 -30.05
C LEU A 17 -43.22 53.63 -30.16
N MET A 18 -42.99 54.02 -31.43
CA MET A 18 -43.59 55.14 -32.23
C MET A 18 -42.83 56.45 -32.58
N LEU A 19 -42.97 56.80 -33.89
CA LEU A 19 -42.78 58.08 -34.65
C LEU A 19 -41.36 58.42 -35.20
N PRO A 20 -41.24 59.21 -36.30
CA PRO A 20 -41.62 58.92 -37.69
C PRO A 20 -40.39 58.95 -38.64
N LEU A 21 -40.52 58.32 -39.81
CA LEU A 21 -39.53 58.36 -40.90
C LEU A 21 -39.36 59.79 -41.44
N LEU A 22 -38.27 60.44 -41.04
CA LEU A 22 -37.59 61.49 -41.81
C LEU A 22 -36.37 60.83 -42.45
N SER A 23 -36.56 60.24 -43.63
CA SER A 23 -35.45 59.84 -44.49
C SER A 23 -34.76 61.11 -45.01
N GLY A 24 -33.72 61.55 -44.29
CA GLY A 24 -32.68 62.40 -44.86
C GLY A 24 -31.95 61.64 -45.98
N PRO A 25 -31.27 62.34 -46.90
CA PRO A 25 -30.52 61.66 -47.96
C PRO A 25 -29.44 60.76 -47.33
N PRO A 26 -29.10 59.61 -47.94
CA PRO A 26 -27.98 58.80 -47.48
C PRO A 26 -26.73 59.69 -47.45
N ARG A 27 -26.00 59.68 -46.34
CA ARG A 27 -24.64 60.23 -46.31
C ARG A 27 -23.80 59.35 -47.23
N ALA A 28 -23.11 59.96 -48.19
CA ALA A 28 -22.12 59.27 -48.99
C ALA A 28 -21.02 58.75 -48.06
N GLN A 29 -20.90 57.43 -47.97
CA GLN A 29 -19.73 56.75 -47.41
C GLN A 29 -18.53 57.13 -48.29
N ALA A 30 -17.37 57.43 -47.70
CA ALA A 30 -16.20 57.78 -48.50
C ALA A 30 -15.80 56.55 -49.32
N ALA A 31 -15.65 56.73 -50.63
CA ALA A 31 -15.23 55.66 -51.53
C ALA A 31 -13.72 55.40 -51.36
N ALA A 32 -13.29 54.16 -51.58
CA ALA A 32 -11.89 53.83 -51.75
C ALA A 32 -11.29 54.64 -52.91
N SER A 33 -10.03 55.07 -52.79
CA SER A 33 -9.41 55.93 -53.80
C SER A 33 -8.99 55.21 -55.09
N SER A 34 -8.89 53.88 -55.05
CA SER A 34 -8.52 53.00 -56.17
C SER A 34 -8.96 51.55 -55.87
N LEU A 35 -8.79 50.65 -56.85
CA LEU A 35 -8.81 49.22 -56.57
C LEU A 35 -7.68 48.84 -55.61
N PHE A 36 -7.81 47.72 -54.89
CA PHE A 36 -6.74 47.15 -54.05
C PHE A 36 -6.97 45.64 -53.85
N PHE A 37 -5.94 44.92 -53.39
CA PHE A 37 -6.04 43.50 -53.07
C PHE A 37 -6.83 43.29 -51.77
N SER A 38 -7.90 42.50 -51.82
CA SER A 38 -8.72 42.17 -50.66
C SER A 38 -8.40 40.80 -50.06
N GLU A 39 -7.81 39.88 -50.83
CA GLU A 39 -7.40 38.57 -50.33
C GLU A 39 -6.24 38.00 -51.16
N TYR A 40 -5.34 37.29 -50.47
CA TYR A 40 -4.22 36.55 -51.04
C TYR A 40 -4.22 35.14 -50.47
N VAL A 41 -4.18 34.14 -51.34
CA VAL A 41 -4.23 32.72 -51.00
C VAL A 41 -2.97 32.04 -51.51
N GLU A 42 -2.12 31.59 -50.58
CA GLU A 42 -0.99 30.71 -50.86
C GLU A 42 -1.28 29.34 -50.22
N GLY A 43 -2.22 28.62 -50.83
CA GLY A 43 -2.67 27.32 -50.35
C GLY A 43 -1.81 26.16 -50.83
N SER A 44 -2.13 24.95 -50.38
CA SER A 44 -1.41 23.73 -50.77
C SER A 44 -1.37 23.50 -52.29
N SER A 45 -0.26 22.96 -52.78
CA SER A 45 -0.05 22.67 -54.22
C SER A 45 -0.22 23.93 -55.09
N VAL A 46 -1.19 23.92 -56.01
CA VAL A 46 -1.48 25.00 -56.96
C VAL A 46 -2.68 25.85 -56.52
N ASN A 47 -3.11 25.77 -55.26
CA ASN A 47 -4.18 26.61 -54.73
C ASN A 47 -3.69 28.05 -54.53
N LYS A 48 -3.48 28.78 -55.61
CA LYS A 48 -2.98 30.15 -55.63
C LYS A 48 -4.04 31.09 -56.20
N ALA A 49 -4.40 32.13 -55.45
CA ALA A 49 -5.36 33.13 -55.88
C ALA A 49 -5.08 34.50 -55.25
N VAL A 50 -5.46 35.55 -55.97
CA VAL A 50 -5.57 36.91 -55.43
C VAL A 50 -6.91 37.51 -55.81
N GLU A 51 -7.49 38.26 -54.89
CA GLU A 51 -8.76 38.96 -55.07
C GLU A 51 -8.52 40.47 -55.06
N ILE A 52 -9.19 41.18 -55.98
CA ILE A 52 -9.12 42.64 -56.10
C ILE A 52 -10.51 43.22 -55.83
N TYR A 53 -10.62 44.15 -54.88
CA TYR A 53 -11.87 44.83 -54.56
C TYR A 53 -12.00 46.20 -55.24
N ASN A 54 -13.22 46.53 -55.68
CA ASN A 54 -13.57 47.87 -56.15
C ASN A 54 -14.51 48.59 -55.18
N GLY A 55 -13.97 49.46 -54.34
CA GLY A 55 -14.75 50.37 -53.49
C GLY A 55 -14.84 51.80 -54.00
N THR A 56 -14.56 52.06 -55.29
CA THR A 56 -14.32 53.42 -55.82
C THR A 56 -15.58 54.26 -56.05
N GLY A 57 -16.76 53.69 -55.82
CA GLY A 57 -18.06 54.34 -56.06
C GLY A 57 -18.56 54.22 -57.50
N THR A 58 -17.77 53.64 -58.41
CA THR A 58 -18.13 53.40 -59.83
C THR A 58 -17.52 52.12 -60.39
N ALA A 59 -18.12 51.54 -61.43
CA ALA A 59 -17.56 50.37 -62.12
C ALA A 59 -16.31 50.72 -62.94
N VAL A 60 -15.30 49.84 -62.92
CA VAL A 60 -13.98 50.00 -63.56
C VAL A 60 -13.79 48.97 -64.66
N ASP A 61 -13.40 49.39 -65.87
CA ASP A 61 -13.06 48.49 -66.98
C ASP A 61 -11.57 48.13 -66.91
N LEU A 62 -11.26 46.92 -66.46
CA LEU A 62 -9.90 46.50 -66.12
C LEU A 62 -8.96 46.50 -67.33
N ALA A 63 -9.45 46.09 -68.50
CA ALA A 63 -8.64 46.05 -69.72
C ALA A 63 -8.45 47.45 -70.32
N ALA A 64 -9.53 48.24 -70.40
CA ALA A 64 -9.47 49.59 -70.97
C ALA A 64 -8.63 50.54 -70.10
N GLU A 65 -8.61 50.34 -68.79
CA GLU A 65 -7.81 51.12 -67.84
C GLU A 65 -6.41 50.55 -67.62
N GLY A 66 -6.05 49.45 -68.29
CA GLY A 66 -4.70 48.92 -68.31
C GLY A 66 -4.27 48.25 -67.00
N TYR A 67 -5.22 47.63 -66.29
CA TYR A 67 -4.92 46.87 -65.07
C TYR A 67 -4.25 45.53 -65.37
N LYS A 68 -3.24 45.20 -64.55
CA LYS A 68 -2.51 43.93 -64.62
C LYS A 68 -1.92 43.57 -63.27
N ILE A 69 -1.73 42.28 -63.05
CA ILE A 69 -0.98 41.74 -61.91
C ILE A 69 0.42 41.37 -62.38
N GLU A 70 1.43 41.79 -61.63
CA GLU A 70 2.82 41.42 -61.84
C GLU A 70 3.36 40.69 -60.62
N MET A 71 4.08 39.59 -60.84
CA MET A 71 4.69 38.81 -59.76
C MET A 71 6.21 38.87 -59.89
N TYR A 72 6.87 39.18 -58.78
CA TYR A 72 8.29 39.42 -58.68
C TYR A 72 8.91 38.31 -57.81
N PHE A 73 9.47 37.31 -58.49
CA PHE A 73 9.88 36.09 -57.80
C PHE A 73 11.17 36.28 -56.99
N ASN A 74 11.18 35.78 -55.75
CA ASN A 74 12.36 35.54 -54.92
C ASN A 74 13.23 36.81 -54.80
N GLY A 75 12.61 37.92 -54.39
CA GLY A 75 13.25 39.24 -54.24
C GLY A 75 13.69 39.92 -55.53
N SER A 76 13.19 39.52 -56.71
CA SER A 76 13.54 40.16 -57.99
C SER A 76 13.04 41.61 -58.09
N THR A 77 13.79 42.49 -58.75
CA THR A 77 13.34 43.84 -59.12
C THR A 77 12.60 43.90 -60.46
N SER A 78 12.44 42.75 -61.13
CA SER A 78 11.75 42.63 -62.44
C SER A 78 10.66 41.57 -62.36
N ALA A 79 9.49 41.86 -62.96
CA ALA A 79 8.36 40.93 -62.98
C ALA A 79 8.72 39.67 -63.78
N GLY A 80 8.57 38.51 -63.15
CA GLY A 80 8.73 37.20 -63.79
C GLY A 80 7.46 36.74 -64.50
N THR A 81 6.30 37.05 -63.92
CA THR A 81 4.98 36.81 -64.50
C THR A 81 4.20 38.12 -64.63
N THR A 82 3.43 38.27 -65.69
CA THR A 82 2.46 39.36 -65.85
C THR A 82 1.13 38.81 -66.37
N VAL A 83 0.04 39.06 -65.64
CA VAL A 83 -1.32 38.68 -66.01
C VAL A 83 -2.10 39.96 -66.30
N ALA A 84 -2.47 40.16 -67.56
CA ALA A 84 -3.34 41.28 -67.95
C ALA A 84 -4.79 40.97 -67.52
N LEU A 85 -5.44 41.92 -66.84
CA LEU A 85 -6.82 41.74 -66.36
C LEU A 85 -7.83 42.09 -67.44
N THR A 86 -8.99 41.44 -67.43
CA THR A 86 -10.04 41.61 -68.43
C THR A 86 -11.42 41.80 -67.82
N GLY A 87 -12.35 42.41 -68.55
CA GLY A 87 -13.72 42.62 -68.08
C GLY A 87 -13.91 43.90 -67.26
N THR A 88 -15.07 44.02 -66.63
CA THR A 88 -15.49 45.20 -65.86
C THR A 88 -15.81 44.77 -64.44
N LEU A 89 -15.22 45.46 -63.47
CA LEU A 89 -15.42 45.23 -62.04
C LEU A 89 -16.39 46.29 -61.49
N ALA A 90 -17.56 45.88 -61.01
CA ALA A 90 -18.56 46.80 -60.47
C ALA A 90 -18.13 47.41 -59.13
N ASP A 91 -18.69 48.56 -58.75
CA ASP A 91 -18.51 49.11 -57.40
C ASP A 91 -19.14 48.20 -56.34
N GLY A 92 -18.42 47.99 -55.25
CA GLY A 92 -18.77 47.07 -54.17
C GLY A 92 -18.53 45.59 -54.48
N ASP A 93 -17.92 45.27 -55.62
CA ASP A 93 -17.68 43.90 -56.11
C ASP A 93 -16.19 43.54 -56.10
N VAL A 94 -15.88 42.25 -56.26
CA VAL A 94 -14.50 41.72 -56.31
C VAL A 94 -14.16 41.05 -57.64
N TYR A 95 -12.87 40.95 -57.94
CA TYR A 95 -12.34 40.25 -59.10
C TYR A 95 -11.26 39.26 -58.70
N VAL A 96 -11.51 37.96 -58.87
CA VAL A 96 -10.62 36.88 -58.43
C VAL A 96 -9.80 36.35 -59.61
N VAL A 97 -8.47 36.31 -59.43
CA VAL A 97 -7.51 35.69 -60.36
C VAL A 97 -6.83 34.51 -59.69
N ALA A 98 -6.95 33.32 -60.30
CA ALA A 98 -6.42 32.08 -59.74
C ALA A 98 -5.65 31.23 -60.76
N ASP A 99 -4.83 30.31 -60.26
CA ASP A 99 -4.22 29.24 -61.05
C ASP A 99 -5.30 28.33 -61.66
N ASP A 100 -5.13 27.89 -62.91
CA ASP A 100 -6.16 27.11 -63.62
C ASP A 100 -6.33 25.67 -63.08
N GLY A 101 -5.40 25.20 -62.27
CA GLY A 101 -5.45 23.92 -61.55
C GLY A 101 -5.91 24.02 -60.09
N ALA A 102 -6.28 25.21 -59.60
CA ALA A 102 -6.68 25.43 -58.21
C ALA A 102 -7.93 24.62 -57.79
N ASP A 103 -8.15 24.51 -56.48
CA ASP A 103 -9.31 23.82 -55.89
C ASP A 103 -10.64 24.31 -56.51
N PRO A 104 -11.59 23.39 -56.80
CA PRO A 104 -12.89 23.78 -57.36
C PRO A 104 -13.65 24.86 -56.59
N ALA A 105 -13.43 25.00 -55.29
CA ALA A 105 -14.01 26.08 -54.49
C ALA A 105 -13.44 27.47 -54.85
N ILE A 106 -12.14 27.56 -55.16
CA ILE A 106 -11.51 28.78 -55.67
C ILE A 106 -12.00 29.06 -57.10
N LEU A 107 -11.99 28.03 -57.97
CA LEU A 107 -12.41 28.17 -59.37
C LEU A 107 -13.89 28.56 -59.52
N ALA A 108 -14.74 28.21 -58.55
CA ALA A 108 -16.16 28.56 -58.56
C ALA A 108 -16.43 30.06 -58.42
N VAL A 109 -15.50 30.82 -57.83
CA VAL A 109 -15.57 32.27 -57.64
C VAL A 109 -14.52 33.02 -58.47
N THR A 110 -13.72 32.32 -59.28
CA THR A 110 -12.67 32.92 -60.11
C THR A 110 -13.24 33.58 -61.36
N ASP A 111 -12.91 34.85 -61.57
CA ASP A 111 -13.29 35.61 -62.78
C ASP A 111 -12.33 35.38 -63.94
N GLN A 112 -11.05 35.16 -63.64
CA GLN A 112 -10.03 34.88 -64.65
C GLN A 112 -8.99 33.87 -64.15
N THR A 113 -8.85 32.76 -64.88
CA THR A 113 -7.78 31.79 -64.62
C THR A 113 -6.50 32.13 -65.38
N SER A 114 -5.36 31.66 -64.88
CA SER A 114 -4.05 31.81 -65.50
C SER A 114 -3.24 30.51 -65.39
N THR A 115 -2.56 30.13 -66.47
CA THR A 115 -1.60 29.01 -66.49
C THR A 115 -0.16 29.47 -66.18
N ALA A 116 0.03 30.73 -65.80
CA ALA A 116 1.35 31.29 -65.50
C ALA A 116 1.81 30.83 -64.11
N SER A 117 3.12 30.85 -63.84
CA SER A 117 3.62 30.59 -62.49
C SER A 117 3.13 31.67 -61.53
N PHE A 118 2.55 31.25 -60.41
CA PHE A 118 2.14 32.08 -59.27
C PHE A 118 3.25 32.15 -58.21
N PHE A 119 2.96 32.83 -57.11
CA PHE A 119 3.82 33.06 -55.95
C PHE A 119 3.89 31.87 -54.97
N ASN A 120 4.94 31.82 -54.14
CA ASN A 120 5.18 30.80 -53.12
C ASN A 120 5.62 31.36 -51.74
N GLY A 121 5.16 32.57 -51.40
CA GLY A 121 5.31 33.17 -50.07
C GLY A 121 6.42 34.20 -49.92
N ASP A 122 7.53 34.08 -50.65
CA ASP A 122 8.65 35.02 -50.68
C ASP A 122 8.63 35.97 -51.90
N ASP A 123 7.54 35.96 -52.66
CA ASP A 123 7.38 36.73 -53.89
C ASP A 123 6.47 37.95 -53.73
N ALA A 124 6.88 39.10 -54.25
CA ALA A 124 6.03 40.29 -54.24
C ALA A 124 4.98 40.25 -55.36
N VAL A 125 3.72 40.53 -55.02
CA VAL A 125 2.58 40.56 -55.95
C VAL A 125 2.06 41.98 -56.07
N VAL A 126 2.03 42.51 -57.29
CA VAL A 126 1.80 43.93 -57.55
C VAL A 126 0.60 44.12 -58.46
N LEU A 127 -0.37 44.92 -58.03
CA LEU A 127 -1.45 45.43 -58.89
C LEU A 127 -0.98 46.72 -59.56
N ARG A 128 -1.02 46.78 -60.89
CA ARG A 128 -0.67 47.98 -61.66
C ARG A 128 -1.83 48.53 -62.46
N ASN A 129 -1.84 49.86 -62.65
CA ASN A 129 -2.67 50.58 -63.63
C ASN A 129 -1.77 51.51 -64.44
N ASN A 130 -1.78 51.38 -65.78
CA ASN A 130 -1.04 52.24 -66.72
C ASN A 130 0.44 52.51 -66.35
N GLY A 131 1.09 51.53 -65.69
CA GLY A 131 2.49 51.58 -65.26
C GLY A 131 2.72 52.03 -63.81
N GLY A 132 1.73 52.62 -63.12
CA GLY A 132 1.78 52.92 -61.69
C GLY A 132 1.48 51.70 -60.82
N ILE A 133 2.04 51.65 -59.60
CA ILE A 133 1.66 50.68 -58.57
C ILE A 133 0.37 51.18 -57.91
N VAL A 134 -0.61 50.29 -57.79
CA VAL A 134 -1.89 50.54 -57.15
C VAL A 134 -1.94 49.88 -55.78
N ASP A 135 -1.42 48.66 -55.70
CA ASP A 135 -1.27 47.91 -54.45
C ASP A 135 -0.10 46.92 -54.57
N VAL A 136 0.51 46.58 -53.44
CA VAL A 136 1.59 45.59 -53.37
C VAL A 136 1.44 44.72 -52.11
N ILE A 137 1.61 43.41 -52.30
CA ILE A 137 1.82 42.43 -51.24
C ILE A 137 3.29 42.02 -51.32
N GLY A 138 4.05 42.20 -50.25
CA GLY A 138 5.52 42.00 -50.23
C GLY A 138 6.31 43.26 -50.63
N GLN A 139 7.63 43.11 -50.83
CA GLN A 139 8.54 44.22 -51.15
C GLN A 139 9.35 43.93 -52.42
N ILE A 140 9.29 44.81 -53.42
CA ILE A 140 9.99 44.62 -54.70
C ILE A 140 11.50 44.77 -54.48
N GLY A 141 12.28 43.77 -54.92
CA GLY A 141 13.74 43.80 -54.78
C GLY A 141 14.28 43.31 -53.43
N PHE A 142 13.41 42.79 -52.56
CA PHE A 142 13.77 42.27 -51.24
C PHE A 142 13.21 40.85 -51.07
N ASP A 143 14.06 39.94 -50.58
CA ASP A 143 13.70 38.55 -50.29
C ASP A 143 13.61 38.39 -48.76
N PRO A 144 12.42 38.05 -48.21
CA PRO A 144 12.22 37.87 -46.77
C PRO A 144 12.74 36.51 -46.27
N GLY A 145 13.24 35.64 -47.15
CA GLY A 145 13.76 34.31 -46.87
C GLY A 145 12.76 33.20 -47.14
N SER A 146 11.58 33.24 -46.52
CA SER A 146 10.53 32.23 -46.76
C SER A 146 9.14 32.83 -46.82
N GLU A 147 8.88 33.85 -46.00
CA GLU A 147 7.58 34.53 -45.95
C GLU A 147 7.73 35.92 -45.34
N TRP A 148 6.77 36.81 -45.63
CA TRP A 148 6.50 37.98 -44.79
C TRP A 148 5.46 37.60 -43.74
N GLY A 149 5.65 38.06 -42.49
CA GLY A 149 4.76 37.77 -41.36
C GLY A 149 5.16 36.52 -40.57
N SER A 150 4.24 36.04 -39.73
CA SER A 150 4.42 34.79 -38.96
C SER A 150 3.06 34.23 -38.50
N GLY A 151 3.03 32.95 -38.12
CA GLY A 151 1.79 32.28 -37.72
C GLY A 151 0.80 32.22 -38.88
N ASP A 152 -0.50 32.37 -38.62
CA ASP A 152 -1.52 32.38 -39.68
C ASP A 152 -1.54 33.69 -40.48
N THR A 153 -0.90 34.77 -39.97
CA THR A 153 -0.80 36.08 -40.64
C THR A 153 0.54 36.20 -41.35
N SER A 154 0.76 35.31 -42.32
CA SER A 154 1.96 35.27 -43.15
C SER A 154 1.66 34.93 -44.60
N THR A 155 2.63 35.13 -45.49
CA THR A 155 2.46 34.91 -46.93
C THR A 155 2.81 33.50 -47.41
N ALA A 156 3.45 32.66 -46.58
CA ALA A 156 3.67 31.25 -46.89
C ALA A 156 2.69 30.33 -46.14
N ASP A 157 2.22 29.31 -46.85
CA ASP A 157 1.24 28.29 -46.51
C ASP A 157 -0.03 28.83 -45.83
N ASN A 158 -0.47 30.05 -46.17
CA ASN A 158 -1.56 30.73 -45.49
C ASN A 158 -2.42 31.58 -46.44
N THR A 159 -3.59 31.99 -45.92
CA THR A 159 -4.48 32.97 -46.55
C THR A 159 -4.46 34.25 -45.73
N ILE A 160 -4.29 35.40 -46.37
CA ILE A 160 -4.44 36.70 -45.72
C ILE A 160 -5.56 37.50 -46.37
N GLN A 161 -6.44 38.07 -45.55
CA GLN A 161 -7.57 38.90 -45.97
C GLN A 161 -7.39 40.33 -45.48
N ARG A 162 -7.60 41.30 -46.36
CA ARG A 162 -7.47 42.72 -46.04
C ARG A 162 -8.50 43.08 -44.98
N LEU A 163 -8.11 43.83 -43.96
CA LEU A 163 -9.04 44.32 -42.95
C LEU A 163 -10.06 45.28 -43.59
N ALA A 164 -11.32 45.19 -43.16
CA ALA A 164 -12.41 46.04 -43.66
C ALA A 164 -12.14 47.54 -43.47
N THR A 165 -11.28 47.93 -42.53
CA THR A 165 -10.89 49.32 -42.26
C THR A 165 -9.92 49.87 -43.30
N VAL A 166 -9.32 49.03 -44.15
CA VAL A 166 -8.36 49.46 -45.16
C VAL A 166 -9.08 49.87 -46.45
N CYS A 167 -8.76 51.07 -46.92
CA CYS A 167 -9.54 51.74 -47.99
C CYS A 167 -8.69 52.18 -49.19
N ALA A 168 -7.42 51.85 -49.20
CA ALA A 168 -6.49 52.07 -50.29
C ALA A 168 -5.40 51.00 -50.24
N GLY A 169 -4.93 50.58 -51.40
CA GLY A 169 -3.77 49.70 -51.53
C GLY A 169 -2.47 50.43 -51.22
N ASP A 170 -1.41 49.66 -50.98
CA ASP A 170 -0.06 50.18 -50.82
C ASP A 170 0.56 50.52 -52.19
N ALA A 171 0.70 51.80 -52.47
CA ALA A 171 1.27 52.28 -53.73
C ALA A 171 2.82 52.29 -53.74
N ASN A 172 3.49 51.91 -52.65
CA ASN A 172 4.94 51.91 -52.52
C ASN A 172 5.51 50.49 -52.58
N GLY A 173 6.17 50.14 -53.68
CA GLY A 173 6.78 48.81 -53.80
C GLY A 173 8.12 48.63 -53.08
N SER A 174 8.60 49.61 -52.31
CA SER A 174 10.00 49.67 -51.86
C SER A 174 10.21 49.71 -50.35
N ASP A 175 9.17 49.94 -49.57
CA ASP A 175 9.13 49.84 -48.11
C ASP A 175 8.87 48.41 -47.64
N ALA A 176 9.13 48.18 -46.36
CA ALA A 176 9.00 46.87 -45.74
C ALA A 176 7.51 46.49 -45.63
N PHE A 177 7.19 45.28 -46.05
CA PHE A 177 5.85 44.73 -45.93
C PHE A 177 5.69 43.96 -44.62
N ASP A 178 4.75 44.41 -43.78
CA ASP A 178 4.33 43.73 -42.55
C ASP A 178 2.82 43.39 -42.66
N PRO A 179 2.45 42.12 -42.82
CA PRO A 179 1.04 41.76 -43.02
C PRO A 179 0.18 42.04 -41.79
N THR A 180 0.75 42.11 -40.58
CA THR A 180 -0.03 42.32 -39.34
C THR A 180 -0.70 43.69 -39.24
N VAL A 181 -0.27 44.65 -40.08
CA VAL A 181 -0.78 46.03 -40.06
C VAL A 181 -2.13 46.16 -40.75
N GLU A 182 -2.33 45.44 -41.85
CA GLU A 182 -3.47 45.65 -42.77
C GLU A 182 -4.22 44.37 -43.12
N TRP A 183 -3.77 43.21 -42.62
CA TRP A 183 -4.31 41.90 -42.98
C TRP A 183 -4.65 41.05 -41.75
N ALA A 184 -5.74 40.29 -41.86
CA ALA A 184 -6.06 39.19 -40.96
C ALA A 184 -5.57 37.87 -41.58
N GLY A 185 -4.86 37.06 -40.79
CA GLY A 185 -4.35 35.77 -41.21
C GLY A 185 -5.29 34.60 -40.94
N PHE A 186 -5.27 33.62 -41.84
CA PHE A 186 -6.04 32.40 -41.77
C PHE A 186 -5.17 31.19 -42.18
N PRO A 187 -5.40 30.02 -41.55
CA PRO A 187 -4.66 28.81 -41.89
C PRO A 187 -4.72 28.42 -43.37
N ASN A 188 -3.72 27.66 -43.82
CA ASN A 188 -3.63 27.06 -45.15
C ASN A 188 -4.98 26.53 -45.68
N ASN A 189 -5.24 26.78 -46.97
CA ASN A 189 -6.45 26.38 -47.70
C ASN A 189 -7.77 26.95 -47.16
N THR A 190 -7.73 28.13 -46.53
CA THR A 190 -8.96 28.88 -46.21
C THR A 190 -9.37 29.71 -47.41
N PHE A 191 -10.54 29.42 -48.01
CA PHE A 191 -11.05 30.09 -49.22
C PHE A 191 -12.36 30.85 -48.98
N THR A 192 -12.82 30.90 -47.73
CA THR A 192 -14.17 31.37 -47.41
C THR A 192 -14.34 32.89 -47.56
N GLY A 193 -13.25 33.64 -47.70
CA GLY A 193 -13.30 35.09 -48.01
C GLY A 193 -13.51 35.38 -49.50
N LEU A 194 -13.07 34.48 -50.38
CA LEU A 194 -13.07 34.73 -51.82
C LEU A 194 -14.50 34.91 -52.35
N GLY A 195 -14.65 35.87 -53.26
CA GLY A 195 -15.90 36.26 -53.88
C GLY A 195 -16.65 37.39 -53.15
N SER A 196 -16.11 37.96 -52.07
CA SER A 196 -16.67 39.16 -51.45
C SER A 196 -15.71 39.90 -50.53
N HIS A 197 -15.75 41.23 -50.57
CA HIS A 197 -15.07 42.07 -49.59
C HIS A 197 -15.95 43.26 -49.18
N THR A 198 -15.79 43.73 -47.95
CA THR A 198 -16.48 44.92 -47.43
C THR A 198 -15.46 45.91 -46.88
N ALA A 199 -15.45 47.13 -47.39
CA ALA A 199 -14.62 48.21 -46.85
C ALA A 199 -15.48 49.22 -46.06
N SER A 200 -15.14 49.45 -44.79
CA SER A 200 -15.77 50.39 -43.88
C SER A 200 -15.03 51.73 -43.87
N CYS A 201 -15.00 52.41 -45.01
CA CYS A 201 -14.27 53.66 -45.24
C CYS A 201 -14.89 54.91 -44.59
N GLY A 202 -15.40 54.77 -43.35
CA GLY A 202 -15.87 55.89 -42.56
C GLY A 202 -16.27 55.51 -41.14
N GLY A 203 -15.45 55.90 -40.15
CA GLY A 203 -15.75 55.89 -38.72
C GLY A 203 -14.52 55.55 -37.86
N ASP A 204 -14.44 56.20 -36.70
CA ASP A 204 -13.55 55.95 -35.55
C ASP A 204 -13.07 54.51 -35.35
N SER A 205 -11.83 54.32 -34.89
CA SER A 205 -11.32 53.00 -34.51
C SER A 205 -11.26 52.89 -32.98
N PRO A 206 -11.78 51.79 -32.38
CA PRO A 206 -11.66 51.59 -30.94
C PRO A 206 -10.19 51.46 -30.52
N PRO A 207 -9.84 51.85 -29.29
CA PRO A 207 -8.47 51.78 -28.82
C PRO A 207 -8.02 50.32 -28.65
N ALA A 208 -6.73 50.05 -28.86
CA ALA A 208 -6.07 48.76 -28.63
C ALA A 208 -4.87 48.91 -27.69
N VAL A 209 -4.44 47.85 -27.00
CA VAL A 209 -3.16 47.84 -26.27
C VAL A 209 -2.03 47.64 -27.27
N SER A 210 -1.20 48.66 -27.49
CA SER A 210 -0.10 48.64 -28.46
C SER A 210 1.16 47.98 -27.91
N SER A 211 1.45 48.12 -26.62
CA SER A 211 2.58 47.44 -25.95
C SER A 211 2.44 47.43 -24.44
N THR A 212 3.08 46.45 -23.80
CA THR A 212 3.23 46.37 -22.35
C THR A 212 4.71 46.21 -21.95
N THR A 213 5.06 46.67 -20.76
CA THR A 213 6.34 46.34 -20.10
C THR A 213 6.00 45.91 -18.68
N PRO A 214 6.38 44.71 -18.23
CA PRO A 214 6.95 43.62 -19.01
C PRO A 214 6.06 43.19 -20.19
N THR A 215 6.67 42.65 -21.25
CA THR A 215 5.92 42.05 -22.36
C THR A 215 5.25 40.77 -21.89
N ASN A 216 4.17 40.34 -22.57
CA ASN A 216 3.52 39.08 -22.24
C ASN A 216 4.51 37.90 -22.33
N GLY A 217 4.58 37.08 -21.29
CA GLY A 217 5.53 35.98 -21.12
C GLY A 217 6.95 36.38 -20.67
N ALA A 218 7.19 37.63 -20.25
CA ALA A 218 8.51 38.05 -19.78
C ALA A 218 8.94 37.30 -18.51
N SER A 219 10.23 37.04 -18.37
CA SER A 219 10.83 36.40 -17.18
C SER A 219 11.94 37.26 -16.57
N GLY A 220 12.24 37.01 -15.30
CA GLY A 220 13.28 37.75 -14.58
C GLY A 220 12.91 39.21 -14.32
N VAL A 221 11.62 39.50 -14.16
CA VAL A 221 11.15 40.85 -13.83
C VAL A 221 11.61 41.22 -12.42
N ALA A 222 12.21 42.41 -12.27
CA ALA A 222 12.68 42.87 -10.98
C ALA A 222 11.53 42.97 -9.97
N LEU A 223 11.82 42.72 -8.69
CA LEU A 223 10.78 42.71 -7.64
C LEU A 223 10.14 44.09 -7.45
N ASP A 224 10.90 45.17 -7.70
CA ASP A 224 10.47 46.57 -7.64
C ASP A 224 10.04 47.13 -9.01
N ALA A 225 9.73 46.27 -9.99
CA ALA A 225 9.42 46.71 -11.34
C ALA A 225 8.07 47.45 -11.42
N ASN A 226 8.09 48.62 -12.04
CA ASN A 226 6.89 49.28 -12.54
C ASN A 226 6.43 48.63 -13.85
N LEU A 227 5.11 48.54 -14.03
CA LEU A 227 4.50 48.06 -15.27
C LEU A 227 4.06 49.26 -16.12
N SER A 228 4.10 49.13 -17.44
CA SER A 228 3.55 50.13 -18.36
C SER A 228 2.61 49.50 -19.38
N VAL A 229 1.51 50.18 -19.68
CA VAL A 229 0.52 49.83 -20.71
C VAL A 229 0.41 51.01 -21.66
N THR A 230 0.72 50.80 -22.94
CA THR A 230 0.58 51.82 -24.00
C THR A 230 -0.55 51.41 -24.94
N PHE A 231 -1.40 52.35 -25.32
CA PHE A 231 -2.53 52.14 -26.21
C PHE A 231 -2.21 52.59 -27.66
N SER A 232 -3.08 52.26 -28.62
CA SER A 232 -3.00 52.71 -30.02
C SER A 232 -3.27 54.21 -30.17
N GLU A 233 -4.01 54.78 -29.22
CA GLU A 233 -4.42 56.18 -29.17
C GLU A 233 -4.71 56.66 -27.73
N ASP A 234 -5.10 57.92 -27.59
CA ASP A 234 -5.41 58.52 -26.29
C ASP A 234 -6.70 57.91 -25.70
N VAL A 235 -6.60 57.29 -24.51
CA VAL A 235 -7.74 56.68 -23.83
C VAL A 235 -8.09 57.35 -22.51
N THR A 236 -9.37 57.32 -22.16
CA THR A 236 -9.90 57.55 -20.81
C THR A 236 -10.06 56.21 -20.10
N VAL A 237 -9.37 56.05 -18.97
CA VAL A 237 -9.57 54.90 -18.06
C VAL A 237 -10.53 55.27 -16.92
N SER A 238 -11.39 54.33 -16.51
CA SER A 238 -12.38 54.54 -15.45
C SER A 238 -12.46 53.34 -14.49
N GLY A 239 -13.00 53.53 -13.29
CA GLY A 239 -13.16 52.43 -12.32
C GLY A 239 -11.86 51.69 -12.01
N ALA A 240 -11.97 50.38 -11.75
CA ALA A 240 -10.83 49.47 -11.68
C ALA A 240 -10.56 48.92 -13.09
N TRP A 241 -9.81 49.67 -13.88
CA TRP A 241 -9.53 49.32 -15.28
C TRP A 241 -8.46 48.23 -15.44
N PHE A 242 -7.80 47.84 -14.35
CA PHE A 242 -6.87 46.72 -14.32
C PHE A 242 -7.02 45.89 -13.03
N ASP A 243 -6.52 44.65 -13.06
CA ASP A 243 -6.21 43.81 -11.90
C ASP A 243 -4.82 43.19 -12.07
N LEU A 244 -4.05 43.10 -10.99
CA LEU A 244 -2.71 42.49 -10.98
C LEU A 244 -2.67 41.47 -9.84
N THR A 245 -2.53 40.19 -10.21
CA THR A 245 -2.53 39.09 -9.25
C THR A 245 -1.36 38.15 -9.52
N CYS A 246 -0.63 37.77 -8.48
CA CYS A 246 0.50 36.86 -8.52
C CYS A 246 0.22 35.58 -7.73
N THR A 247 0.91 34.50 -8.08
CA THR A 247 0.67 33.15 -7.54
C THR A 247 1.02 33.01 -6.06
N ALA A 248 2.07 33.70 -5.58
CA ALA A 248 2.53 33.57 -4.20
C ALA A 248 2.06 34.74 -3.32
N SER A 249 2.21 35.97 -3.80
CA SER A 249 1.92 37.19 -3.05
C SER A 249 0.46 37.68 -3.16
N GLY A 250 -0.32 37.14 -4.10
CA GLY A 250 -1.73 37.48 -4.29
C GLY A 250 -1.94 38.79 -5.06
N SER A 251 -2.93 39.60 -4.66
CA SER A 251 -3.33 40.81 -5.40
C SER A 251 -2.42 42.01 -5.08
N HIS A 252 -1.92 42.69 -6.12
CA HIS A 252 -1.09 43.89 -6.04
C HIS A 252 -1.88 45.13 -6.50
N PRO A 253 -2.45 45.94 -5.58
CA PRO A 253 -2.94 47.25 -5.95
C PRO A 253 -1.77 48.12 -6.42
N ALA A 254 -1.97 48.95 -7.45
CA ALA A 254 -0.91 49.80 -8.00
C ALA A 254 -1.31 51.27 -8.05
N THR A 255 -0.34 52.16 -7.85
CA THR A 255 -0.49 53.60 -8.09
C THR A 255 -0.36 53.84 -9.59
N VAL A 256 -1.38 54.45 -10.19
CA VAL A 256 -1.41 54.73 -11.63
C VAL A 256 -0.87 56.15 -11.90
N SER A 257 0.03 56.28 -12.87
CA SER A 257 0.52 57.56 -13.38
C SER A 257 0.64 57.55 -14.92
N GLY A 258 0.83 58.71 -15.55
CA GLY A 258 0.85 58.84 -17.02
C GLY A 258 -0.53 59.15 -17.63
N GLY A 259 -0.78 58.62 -18.84
CA GLY A 259 -1.94 58.85 -19.68
C GLY A 259 -1.86 60.13 -20.53
N PRO A 260 -2.73 60.30 -21.54
CA PRO A 260 -3.81 59.37 -21.94
C PRO A 260 -3.37 58.23 -22.88
N LEU A 261 -2.19 58.29 -23.49
CA LEU A 261 -1.68 57.25 -24.40
C LEU A 261 -0.99 56.08 -23.69
N SER A 262 -0.29 56.34 -22.58
CA SER A 262 0.53 55.34 -21.89
C SER A 262 0.46 55.51 -20.37
N TYR A 263 0.10 54.45 -19.67
CA TYR A 263 -0.10 54.42 -18.22
C TYR A 263 0.98 53.57 -17.57
N THR A 264 1.55 54.06 -16.47
CA THR A 264 2.48 53.32 -15.60
C THR A 264 1.77 52.90 -14.33
N LEU A 265 1.91 51.63 -13.96
CA LEU A 265 1.40 51.01 -12.74
C LEU A 265 2.59 50.73 -11.82
N ASP A 266 2.59 51.37 -10.65
CA ASP A 266 3.60 51.18 -9.60
C ASP A 266 2.98 50.36 -8.45
N PRO A 267 3.25 49.04 -8.36
CA PRO A 267 2.68 48.16 -7.33
C PRO A 267 2.93 48.70 -5.92
N ALA A 268 1.91 48.67 -5.05
CA ALA A 268 2.01 49.19 -3.68
C ALA A 268 2.94 48.36 -2.77
N ALA A 269 3.24 47.13 -3.17
CA ALA A 269 4.23 46.25 -2.58
C ALA A 269 5.03 45.58 -3.70
N ASP A 270 6.34 45.45 -3.48
CA ASP A 270 7.25 44.72 -4.36
C ASP A 270 6.78 43.27 -4.53
N PHE A 271 7.05 42.68 -5.70
CA PHE A 271 6.75 41.29 -5.98
C PHE A 271 7.57 40.33 -5.12
N ALA A 272 7.03 39.14 -4.88
CA ALA A 272 7.77 38.03 -4.32
C ALA A 272 8.71 37.40 -5.36
N THR A 273 9.75 36.76 -4.88
CA THR A 273 10.78 36.13 -5.69
C THR A 273 10.24 34.88 -6.41
N GLY A 274 10.61 34.69 -7.68
CA GLY A 274 10.27 33.50 -8.46
C GLY A 274 8.77 33.28 -8.73
N GLU A 275 7.92 34.28 -8.52
CA GLU A 275 6.48 34.13 -8.68
C GLU A 275 5.99 34.46 -10.09
N SER A 276 4.82 33.94 -10.46
CA SER A 276 4.14 34.26 -11.71
C SER A 276 3.01 35.25 -11.47
N CYS A 277 2.98 36.33 -12.24
CA CYS A 277 2.00 37.41 -12.13
C CYS A 277 1.18 37.55 -13.42
N THR A 278 -0.09 37.90 -13.27
CA THR A 278 -1.00 38.21 -14.38
C THR A 278 -1.59 39.61 -14.21
N LEU A 279 -1.32 40.49 -15.17
CA LEU A 279 -1.99 41.79 -15.34
C LEU A 279 -3.17 41.61 -16.29
N THR A 280 -4.37 41.94 -15.83
CA THR A 280 -5.60 41.99 -16.62
C THR A 280 -5.97 43.44 -16.85
N ILE A 281 -6.21 43.84 -18.10
CA ILE A 281 -6.75 45.15 -18.49
C ILE A 281 -8.21 44.95 -18.91
N PHE A 282 -9.14 45.58 -18.21
CA PHE A 282 -10.57 45.38 -18.44
C PHE A 282 -11.09 46.28 -19.56
N ALA A 283 -11.54 45.67 -20.65
CA ALA A 283 -11.96 46.36 -21.86
C ALA A 283 -13.05 47.40 -21.62
N SER A 284 -14.04 47.03 -20.81
CA SER A 284 -15.20 47.88 -20.50
C SER A 284 -14.87 49.19 -19.78
N GLN A 285 -13.64 49.32 -19.26
CA GLN A 285 -13.19 50.44 -18.45
C GLN A 285 -12.20 51.36 -19.17
N VAL A 286 -11.84 51.04 -20.42
CA VAL A 286 -10.91 51.80 -21.26
C VAL A 286 -11.65 52.23 -22.51
N ALA A 287 -11.85 53.54 -22.70
CA ALA A 287 -12.48 54.11 -23.88
C ALA A 287 -11.55 55.12 -24.56
N ASP A 288 -11.59 55.28 -25.88
CA ASP A 288 -10.85 56.34 -26.57
C ASP A 288 -11.34 57.76 -26.21
N GLN A 289 -10.60 58.77 -26.66
CA GLN A 289 -10.90 60.19 -26.39
C GLN A 289 -11.36 60.97 -27.63
N ASP A 290 -11.29 60.38 -28.82
CA ASP A 290 -11.81 60.95 -30.05
C ASP A 290 -13.11 60.25 -30.51
N GLY A 291 -13.54 60.58 -31.74
CA GLY A 291 -14.88 60.41 -32.29
C GLY A 291 -16.04 60.05 -31.35
N THR A 292 -16.62 58.86 -31.52
CA THR A 292 -17.67 58.29 -30.69
C THR A 292 -17.01 57.35 -29.68
N PRO A 293 -17.07 57.64 -28.36
CA PRO A 293 -16.33 56.86 -27.37
C PRO A 293 -16.52 55.36 -27.52
N ASP A 294 -15.49 54.67 -27.99
CA ASP A 294 -15.45 53.23 -28.16
C ASP A 294 -14.56 52.62 -27.08
N ASN A 295 -15.03 51.51 -26.49
CA ASN A 295 -14.25 50.77 -25.52
C ASN A 295 -13.22 49.87 -26.23
N LEU A 296 -12.15 49.52 -25.52
CA LEU A 296 -11.25 48.44 -25.91
C LEU A 296 -12.10 47.17 -26.24
N PRO A 297 -11.85 46.46 -27.36
CA PRO A 297 -12.76 45.41 -27.82
C PRO A 297 -12.86 44.17 -26.92
N ALA A 298 -11.81 43.84 -26.16
CA ALA A 298 -11.75 42.69 -25.25
C ALA A 298 -10.74 42.91 -24.11
N ASP A 299 -10.91 42.18 -23.01
CA ASP A 299 -9.95 42.20 -21.91
C ASP A 299 -8.58 41.69 -22.39
N VAL A 300 -7.49 42.31 -21.93
CA VAL A 300 -6.12 41.95 -22.31
C VAL A 300 -5.41 41.34 -21.10
N PHE A 301 -4.77 40.18 -21.31
CA PHE A 301 -4.03 39.46 -20.28
C PHE A 301 -2.53 39.48 -20.60
N VAL A 302 -1.74 39.88 -19.62
CA VAL A 302 -0.26 39.91 -19.70
C VAL A 302 0.28 39.10 -18.54
N THR A 303 1.00 38.02 -18.83
CA THR A 303 1.68 37.20 -17.81
C THR A 303 3.17 37.51 -17.78
N PHE A 304 3.80 37.40 -16.61
CA PHE A 304 5.26 37.48 -16.45
C PHE A 304 5.73 36.75 -15.18
N SER A 305 7.02 36.42 -15.09
CA SER A 305 7.65 35.88 -13.89
C SER A 305 8.76 36.78 -13.34
N THR A 306 8.88 36.84 -12.02
CA THR A 306 9.86 37.67 -11.34
C THR A 306 11.24 37.02 -11.28
N VAL A 307 12.27 37.77 -10.88
CA VAL A 307 13.62 37.24 -10.68
C VAL A 307 13.60 36.06 -9.70
N ALA A 308 14.30 34.98 -10.06
CA ALA A 308 14.47 33.81 -9.19
C ALA A 308 15.31 34.16 -7.95
N ALA A 309 15.18 33.34 -6.90
CA ALA A 309 15.96 33.52 -5.69
C ALA A 309 17.45 33.34 -6.00
N SER A 310 18.26 34.34 -5.68
CA SER A 310 19.70 34.17 -5.74
C SER A 310 20.10 33.18 -4.65
N PHE A 311 20.84 32.13 -5.00
CA PHE A 311 21.29 31.09 -4.07
C PHE A 311 21.89 31.67 -2.77
N GLY A 312 22.58 32.81 -2.86
CA GLY A 312 23.13 33.50 -1.70
C GLY A 312 24.38 32.83 -1.13
N SER A 313 24.80 33.26 0.05
CA SER A 313 25.84 32.63 0.87
C SER A 313 25.19 31.91 2.05
N CYS A 314 25.92 30.96 2.64
CA CYS A 314 25.51 30.36 3.90
C CYS A 314 25.21 31.39 4.99
N GLY A 315 24.12 31.21 5.72
CA GLY A 315 23.61 32.13 6.74
C GLY A 315 22.82 33.32 6.18
N ASP A 316 22.67 33.45 4.85
CA ASP A 316 21.66 34.34 4.29
C ASP A 316 20.25 33.76 4.57
N PRO A 317 19.20 34.61 4.63
CA PRO A 317 17.84 34.11 4.84
C PRO A 317 17.48 32.95 3.90
N ALA A 318 16.87 31.92 4.48
CA ALA A 318 16.34 30.74 3.80
C ALA A 318 14.89 30.51 4.26
N THR A 319 14.13 29.74 3.48
CA THR A 319 12.82 29.25 3.91
C THR A 319 13.04 28.17 4.96
N LEU A 320 12.43 28.33 6.14
CA LEU A 320 12.47 27.32 7.19
C LEU A 320 11.83 26.02 6.69
N ILE A 321 12.43 24.88 7.02
CA ILE A 321 11.94 23.56 6.59
C ILE A 321 10.52 23.32 7.13
N SER A 322 10.20 23.80 8.33
CA SER A 322 8.83 23.73 8.87
C SER A 322 7.77 24.45 8.02
N ALA A 323 8.16 25.53 7.33
CA ALA A 323 7.29 26.24 6.40
C ALA A 323 7.16 25.52 5.05
N VAL A 324 8.19 24.76 4.65
CA VAL A 324 8.13 23.88 3.49
C VAL A 324 7.18 22.71 3.76
N GLN A 325 7.32 22.03 4.90
CA GLN A 325 6.47 20.90 5.27
C GLN A 325 5.03 21.35 5.60
N GLY A 326 4.87 22.35 6.46
CA GLY A 326 3.56 22.74 6.99
C GLY A 326 2.96 21.68 7.93
N SER A 327 1.70 21.88 8.33
CA SER A 327 1.00 21.04 9.31
C SER A 327 -0.01 20.06 8.69
N GLY A 328 -0.05 19.99 7.36
CA GLY A 328 -0.95 19.12 6.60
C GLY A 328 -0.19 17.93 6.02
N SER A 329 -0.90 16.99 5.42
CA SER A 329 -0.31 15.80 4.77
C SER A 329 0.28 16.08 3.37
N LEU A 330 0.38 17.35 3.00
CA LEU A 330 0.93 17.86 1.76
C LEU A 330 1.51 19.23 2.06
N SER A 331 2.69 19.50 1.52
CA SER A 331 3.38 20.77 1.57
C SER A 331 2.51 21.91 1.04
N PRO A 332 2.40 23.03 1.77
CA PRO A 332 1.80 24.26 1.24
C PRO A 332 2.62 24.89 0.11
N LEU A 333 3.87 24.45 -0.09
CA LEU A 333 4.78 24.93 -1.12
C LEU A 333 4.94 23.95 -2.29
N ASN A 334 4.18 22.84 -2.34
CA ASN A 334 4.26 21.88 -3.45
C ASN A 334 4.16 22.57 -4.83
N GLY A 335 5.13 22.28 -5.71
CA GLY A 335 5.26 22.87 -7.04
C GLY A 335 5.92 24.25 -7.08
N THR A 336 6.38 24.77 -5.93
CA THR A 336 7.13 26.03 -5.87
C THR A 336 8.57 25.79 -6.29
N PRO A 337 9.07 26.47 -7.35
CA PRO A 337 10.43 26.28 -7.81
C PRO A 337 11.45 27.08 -6.97
N ASP A 338 12.72 26.69 -7.06
CA ASP A 338 13.88 27.45 -6.55
C ASP A 338 13.81 27.84 -5.05
N VAL A 339 13.13 27.05 -4.22
CA VAL A 339 13.09 27.21 -2.76
C VAL A 339 14.47 26.93 -2.18
N ILE A 340 14.93 27.80 -1.28
CA ILE A 340 16.22 27.67 -0.61
C ILE A 340 15.97 27.30 0.85
N VAL A 341 16.55 26.19 1.29
CA VAL A 341 16.61 25.77 2.70
C VAL A 341 18.05 25.76 3.18
N GLU A 342 18.25 25.92 4.48
CA GLU A 342 19.52 25.72 5.17
C GLU A 342 19.26 24.81 6.37
N GLY A 343 20.12 23.84 6.63
CA GLY A 343 19.88 22.86 7.70
C GLY A 343 20.99 21.84 7.85
N VAL A 344 20.89 20.97 8.85
CA VAL A 344 21.87 19.93 9.17
C VAL A 344 21.51 18.61 8.50
N VAL A 345 22.46 18.01 7.78
CA VAL A 345 22.34 16.66 7.24
C VAL A 345 22.28 15.64 8.39
N VAL A 346 21.19 14.89 8.49
CA VAL A 346 20.96 13.88 9.55
C VAL A 346 21.16 12.44 9.07
N ALA A 347 21.04 12.20 7.76
CA ALA A 347 21.44 10.95 7.13
C ALA A 347 21.81 11.18 5.65
N ASP A 348 22.94 10.60 5.24
CA ASP A 348 23.44 10.63 3.87
C ASP A 348 23.20 9.25 3.22
N LEU A 349 22.43 9.23 2.15
CA LEU A 349 22.06 8.06 1.34
C LEU A 349 22.19 8.39 -0.16
N GLN A 350 23.18 9.21 -0.52
CA GLN A 350 23.32 9.80 -1.86
C GLN A 350 23.71 8.82 -2.96
N ASN A 351 24.19 7.61 -2.63
CA ASN A 351 24.60 6.67 -3.65
C ASN A 351 23.43 6.25 -4.55
N THR A 352 23.45 6.69 -5.81
CA THR A 352 22.35 6.45 -6.77
C THR A 352 22.20 5.01 -7.25
N VAL A 353 23.14 4.13 -6.91
CA VAL A 353 23.12 2.71 -7.27
C VAL A 353 22.66 1.85 -6.10
N THR A 354 23.13 2.16 -4.90
CA THR A 354 22.93 1.32 -3.72
C THR A 354 22.01 1.92 -2.69
N GLU A 355 21.83 3.23 -2.64
CA GLU A 355 21.08 3.93 -1.58
C GLU A 355 19.85 4.64 -2.17
N LEU A 356 19.31 5.63 -1.46
CA LEU A 356 18.05 6.28 -1.81
C LEU A 356 18.19 7.44 -2.80
N SER A 357 19.40 7.67 -3.34
CA SER A 357 19.68 8.78 -4.25
C SER A 357 19.36 10.14 -3.62
N GLY A 358 19.76 10.35 -2.36
CA GLY A 358 19.53 11.62 -1.68
C GLY A 358 19.98 11.63 -0.23
N PHE A 359 19.68 12.69 0.49
CA PHE A 359 20.03 12.83 1.91
C PHE A 359 18.93 13.60 2.65
N TYR A 360 18.88 13.44 3.96
CA TYR A 360 17.91 14.11 4.81
C TYR A 360 18.54 15.30 5.52
N VAL A 361 17.84 16.42 5.52
CA VAL A 361 18.22 17.66 6.19
C VAL A 361 17.19 17.95 7.26
N GLN A 362 17.64 18.35 8.45
CA GLN A 362 16.79 18.84 9.52
C GLN A 362 17.22 20.24 9.92
N GLU A 363 16.25 21.13 10.17
CA GLU A 363 16.48 22.51 10.62
C GLU A 363 17.40 22.55 11.85
N GLU A 364 18.25 23.57 11.93
CA GLU A 364 19.03 23.82 13.14
C GLU A 364 18.12 24.07 14.35
N ASP A 365 18.51 23.54 15.52
CA ASP A 365 17.76 23.76 16.79
C ASP A 365 17.50 25.24 17.12
N ALA A 366 18.26 26.18 16.53
CA ALA A 366 18.10 27.62 16.73
C ALA A 366 16.96 28.23 15.91
N ASP A 367 16.61 27.61 14.78
CA ASP A 367 15.66 28.12 13.79
C ASP A 367 14.36 27.27 13.72
N ALA A 368 14.33 26.12 14.41
CA ALA A 368 13.11 25.34 14.66
C ALA A 368 11.96 26.18 15.24
N ASP A 369 10.74 25.97 14.75
CA ASP A 369 9.58 26.82 15.07
C ASP A 369 8.89 26.45 16.40
N ALA A 370 9.26 25.31 16.97
CA ALA A 370 8.72 24.72 18.18
C ALA A 370 7.21 24.38 18.13
N ASP A 371 6.64 24.23 16.94
CA ASP A 371 5.32 23.64 16.73
C ASP A 371 5.44 22.12 16.55
N ALA A 372 4.71 21.36 17.36
CA ALA A 372 4.74 19.90 17.30
C ALA A 372 3.89 19.34 16.14
N ALA A 373 3.20 20.19 15.38
CA ALA A 373 2.39 19.81 14.24
C ALA A 373 3.13 19.95 12.89
N THR A 374 4.33 20.52 12.88
CA THR A 374 5.15 20.73 11.67
C THR A 374 6.42 19.90 11.76
N SER A 375 6.87 19.37 10.62
CA SER A 375 8.16 18.69 10.54
C SER A 375 9.30 19.68 10.28
N GLU A 376 10.42 19.48 10.97
CA GLU A 376 11.68 20.20 10.74
C GLU A 376 12.59 19.48 9.75
N GLY A 377 12.15 18.37 9.16
CA GLY A 377 12.92 17.51 8.28
C GLY A 377 12.47 17.58 6.82
N ILE A 378 13.41 17.47 5.89
CA ILE A 378 13.13 17.34 4.45
C ILE A 378 14.11 16.39 3.77
N PHE A 379 13.61 15.62 2.79
CA PHE A 379 14.46 14.82 1.92
C PHE A 379 14.93 15.65 0.73
N VAL A 380 16.23 15.60 0.43
CA VAL A 380 16.83 16.24 -0.75
C VAL A 380 17.18 15.15 -1.76
N TYR A 381 16.47 15.13 -2.89
CA TYR A 381 16.69 14.16 -3.95
C TYR A 381 17.92 14.54 -4.78
N ASP A 382 18.91 13.65 -4.81
CA ASP A 382 20.11 13.76 -5.61
C ASP A 382 19.90 13.20 -7.02
N ASN A 383 19.67 14.12 -7.95
CA ASN A 383 19.55 13.85 -9.38
C ASN A 383 20.90 13.92 -10.13
N GLY A 384 22.03 13.91 -9.41
CA GLY A 384 23.38 13.93 -9.97
C GLY A 384 24.05 15.32 -9.99
N PHE A 385 23.71 16.22 -9.06
CA PHE A 385 24.37 17.53 -8.95
C PHE A 385 25.82 17.43 -8.44
N GLY A 386 26.20 16.28 -7.86
CA GLY A 386 27.60 15.89 -7.64
C GLY A 386 28.31 16.49 -6.42
N VAL A 387 27.55 17.09 -5.49
CA VAL A 387 28.07 17.51 -4.18
C VAL A 387 27.86 16.37 -3.19
N ASP A 388 28.95 15.90 -2.59
CA ASP A 388 28.95 14.84 -1.56
C ASP A 388 28.80 15.50 -0.18
N VAL A 389 27.85 15.06 0.62
CA VAL A 389 27.61 15.55 2.00
C VAL A 389 27.97 14.50 3.03
N SER A 390 27.87 14.85 4.31
CA SER A 390 28.01 13.89 5.40
C SER A 390 27.09 14.27 6.55
N ALA A 391 26.65 13.28 7.33
CA ALA A 391 25.90 13.55 8.55
C ALA A 391 26.65 14.53 9.47
N GLY A 392 25.95 15.58 9.90
CA GLY A 392 26.51 16.71 10.65
C GLY A 392 27.01 17.88 9.80
N ASP A 393 26.91 17.82 8.48
CA ASP A 393 27.14 18.99 7.63
C ASP A 393 25.94 19.93 7.69
N VAL A 394 26.18 21.23 7.86
CA VAL A 394 25.18 22.26 7.57
C VAL A 394 25.22 22.53 6.08
N VAL A 395 24.10 22.40 5.40
CA VAL A 395 23.99 22.56 3.95
C VAL A 395 22.94 23.60 3.60
N ARG A 396 23.25 24.40 2.59
CA ARG A 396 22.30 25.27 1.91
C ARG A 396 21.94 24.66 0.58
N VAL A 397 20.65 24.44 0.34
CA VAL A 397 20.14 23.71 -0.83
C VAL A 397 19.10 24.56 -1.54
N GLN A 398 19.20 24.67 -2.86
CA GLN A 398 18.18 25.28 -3.71
C GLN A 398 17.57 24.23 -4.64
N GLY A 399 16.25 24.07 -4.58
CA GLY A 399 15.51 23.13 -5.42
C GLY A 399 14.01 23.39 -5.41
N ASP A 400 13.27 22.58 -6.14
CA ASP A 400 11.82 22.67 -6.26
C ASP A 400 11.17 21.82 -5.17
N VAL A 401 10.15 22.34 -4.51
CA VAL A 401 9.38 21.56 -3.52
C VAL A 401 8.41 20.64 -4.26
N PHE A 402 8.45 19.34 -3.95
CA PHE A 402 7.67 18.34 -4.65
C PHE A 402 7.10 17.27 -3.72
N GLU A 403 5.86 16.87 -4.00
CA GLU A 403 5.18 15.74 -3.34
C GLU A 403 5.43 14.45 -4.11
N PHE A 404 6.42 13.67 -3.67
CA PHE A 404 6.78 12.43 -4.34
C PHE A 404 5.79 11.31 -3.98
N GLU A 405 5.05 10.80 -4.97
CA GLU A 405 4.14 9.67 -4.75
C GLU A 405 4.91 8.37 -4.51
N THR A 406 4.95 7.95 -3.26
CA THR A 406 5.77 6.81 -2.80
C THR A 406 5.20 5.41 -3.10
N SER A 407 4.02 5.34 -3.74
CA SER A 407 3.15 4.16 -3.64
C SER A 407 2.34 3.78 -4.87
N GLY A 408 2.60 4.39 -6.04
CA GLY A 408 1.97 3.99 -7.31
C GLY A 408 0.44 4.04 -7.31
N GLY A 409 -0.16 5.06 -6.68
CA GLY A 409 -1.61 5.33 -6.73
C GLY A 409 -2.32 5.34 -5.37
N SER A 410 -1.64 5.17 -4.24
CA SER A 410 -2.30 5.08 -2.92
C SER A 410 -2.55 6.44 -2.24
N GLY A 411 -2.02 7.54 -2.80
CA GLY A 411 -2.14 8.87 -2.22
C GLY A 411 -1.26 9.12 -0.99
N ALA A 412 -0.17 8.38 -0.86
CA ALA A 412 0.86 8.59 0.17
C ALA A 412 2.09 9.25 -0.45
N PHE A 413 2.44 10.42 0.05
CA PHE A 413 3.48 11.30 -0.49
C PHE A 413 4.65 11.44 0.48
N LEU A 414 5.78 11.91 -0.04
CA LEU A 414 6.96 12.35 0.71
C LEU A 414 7.26 13.77 0.21
N THR A 415 7.38 14.73 1.12
CA THR A 415 7.85 16.07 0.76
C THR A 415 9.36 16.03 0.51
N GLU A 416 9.77 16.38 -0.71
CA GLU A 416 11.18 16.43 -1.08
C GLU A 416 11.55 17.73 -1.81
N LEU A 417 12.83 18.11 -1.71
CA LEU A 417 13.45 19.01 -2.68
C LEU A 417 13.95 18.20 -3.87
N THR A 418 13.40 18.50 -5.04
CA THR A 418 13.79 17.93 -6.32
C THR A 418 14.41 19.01 -7.22
N ALA A 419 14.80 18.63 -8.44
CA ALA A 419 15.39 19.55 -9.42
C ALA A 419 16.51 20.45 -8.84
N VAL A 420 17.28 19.91 -7.90
CA VAL A 420 18.25 20.66 -7.10
C VAL A 420 19.28 21.33 -8.00
N SER A 421 19.36 22.66 -7.93
CA SER A 421 20.18 23.49 -8.82
C SER A 421 21.48 23.94 -8.17
N ASN A 422 21.49 24.12 -6.84
CA ASN A 422 22.67 24.52 -6.08
C ASN A 422 22.70 23.83 -4.69
N VAL A 423 23.89 23.42 -4.28
CA VAL A 423 24.17 22.90 -2.93
C VAL A 423 25.50 23.47 -2.44
N ALA A 424 25.53 23.95 -1.20
CA ALA A 424 26.75 24.39 -0.53
C ALA A 424 26.85 23.79 0.87
N VAL A 425 28.00 23.20 1.19
CA VAL A 425 28.35 22.79 2.56
C VAL A 425 28.88 24.00 3.31
N CYS A 426 28.13 24.46 4.29
CA CYS A 426 28.37 25.68 5.05
C CYS A 426 29.34 25.47 6.21
N THR A 427 29.08 24.44 7.03
CA THR A 427 29.94 24.01 8.13
C THR A 427 29.82 22.49 8.32
N THR A 428 30.70 21.89 9.11
CA THR A 428 30.71 20.45 9.37
C THR A 428 30.77 20.16 10.87
N GLY A 429 30.25 19.00 11.30
CA GLY A 429 30.22 18.59 12.70
C GLY A 429 29.15 19.26 13.56
N ALA A 430 28.10 19.78 12.94
CA ALA A 430 26.88 20.22 13.60
C ALA A 430 26.05 19.03 14.09
N SER A 431 25.06 19.31 14.93
CA SER A 431 24.12 18.32 15.44
C SER A 431 22.78 18.98 15.69
N VAL A 432 21.71 18.21 15.47
CA VAL A 432 20.34 18.57 15.85
C VAL A 432 19.87 17.71 17.01
N THR A 433 18.85 18.17 17.72
CA THR A 433 18.17 17.37 18.75
C THR A 433 17.18 16.42 18.07
N PRO A 434 17.33 15.08 18.21
CA PRO A 434 16.34 14.14 17.67
C PRO A 434 14.99 14.30 18.36
N ALA A 435 13.91 14.25 17.59
CA ALA A 435 12.56 14.20 18.15
C ALA A 435 12.34 12.88 18.91
N THR A 436 11.71 12.94 20.08
CA THR A 436 11.45 11.73 20.88
C THR A 436 10.12 11.11 20.48
N LEU A 437 10.15 9.86 20.04
CA LEU A 437 8.96 9.08 19.70
C LEU A 437 8.87 7.82 20.58
N SER A 438 7.64 7.39 20.88
CA SER A 438 7.36 6.17 21.63
C SER A 438 6.22 5.41 20.99
N LEU A 439 6.28 4.08 21.03
CA LEU A 439 5.19 3.21 20.61
C LEU A 439 4.43 2.67 21.84
N PRO A 440 3.09 2.59 21.81
CA PRO A 440 2.24 2.98 20.68
C PRO A 440 2.13 4.50 20.49
N VAL A 441 2.04 4.92 19.23
CA VAL A 441 1.59 6.29 18.88
C VAL A 441 0.13 6.49 19.26
N ALA A 442 -0.30 7.74 19.46
CA ALA A 442 -1.69 8.02 19.78
C ALA A 442 -2.59 7.85 18.55
N ASP A 443 -2.11 8.30 17.39
CA ASP A 443 -2.73 8.15 16.08
C ASP A 443 -1.63 7.97 15.01
N LEU A 444 -1.85 7.17 13.98
CA LEU A 444 -0.85 7.00 12.90
C LEU A 444 -0.63 8.28 12.09
N ALA A 445 -1.62 9.17 12.04
CA ALA A 445 -1.51 10.46 11.37
C ALA A 445 -0.53 11.42 12.05
N GLU A 446 -0.16 11.17 13.32
CA GLU A 446 0.81 12.03 14.03
C GLU A 446 2.25 11.83 13.54
N LEU A 447 2.53 10.75 12.81
CA LEU A 447 3.84 10.47 12.22
C LEU A 447 4.22 11.49 11.14
N GLU A 448 3.25 12.16 10.53
CA GLU A 448 3.48 13.20 9.52
C GLU A 448 4.29 14.38 10.07
N ALA A 449 4.03 14.77 11.32
CA ALA A 449 4.76 15.86 11.97
C ALA A 449 6.26 15.54 12.21
N TYR A 450 6.70 14.32 11.90
CA TYR A 450 8.09 13.88 12.01
C TYR A 450 8.66 13.43 10.66
N GLU A 451 7.97 13.67 9.54
CA GLU A 451 8.45 13.26 8.22
C GLU A 451 9.85 13.82 7.93
N SER A 452 10.78 12.96 7.52
CA SER A 452 12.18 13.29 7.24
C SER A 452 13.00 13.76 8.44
N MET A 453 12.46 13.75 9.66
CA MET A 453 13.20 14.13 10.88
C MET A 453 14.00 12.97 11.46
N LEU A 454 15.10 13.31 12.12
CA LEU A 454 15.80 12.40 13.01
C LEU A 454 14.96 12.16 14.27
N VAL A 455 14.52 10.93 14.47
CA VAL A 455 13.75 10.49 15.65
C VAL A 455 14.56 9.55 16.52
N THR A 456 14.31 9.58 17.83
CA THR A 456 14.86 8.64 18.80
C THR A 456 13.75 7.94 19.56
N PHE A 457 13.89 6.62 19.73
CA PHE A 457 13.03 5.79 20.57
C PHE A 457 13.78 5.41 21.85
N PRO A 458 13.53 6.10 22.98
CA PRO A 458 14.21 5.79 24.24
C PRO A 458 13.85 4.39 24.78
N GLN A 459 12.68 3.87 24.39
CA GLN A 459 12.21 2.55 24.77
C GLN A 459 12.96 1.42 24.04
N THR A 460 12.90 0.23 24.61
CA THR A 460 13.28 -0.99 23.90
C THR A 460 12.18 -1.36 22.91
N LEU A 461 12.57 -1.58 21.66
CA LEU A 461 11.72 -2.12 20.61
C LEU A 461 12.08 -3.59 20.35
N THR A 462 11.08 -4.37 19.93
CA THR A 462 11.19 -5.80 19.64
C THR A 462 11.01 -6.05 18.15
N VAL A 463 11.81 -6.92 17.55
CA VAL A 463 11.58 -7.41 16.19
C VAL A 463 10.31 -8.26 16.21
N SER A 464 9.30 -7.83 15.47
CA SER A 464 8.01 -8.51 15.34
C SER A 464 7.90 -9.30 14.03
N GLU A 465 8.45 -8.76 12.94
CA GLU A 465 8.40 -9.33 11.59
C GLU A 465 9.78 -9.26 10.92
N ASN A 466 10.15 -10.33 10.23
CA ASN A 466 11.42 -10.46 9.52
C ASN A 466 11.28 -11.09 8.13
N PHE A 467 10.06 -11.19 7.60
CA PHE A 467 9.78 -11.75 6.27
C PHE A 467 10.57 -11.08 5.14
N ASP A 468 10.63 -9.74 5.14
CA ASP A 468 11.27 -8.95 4.08
C ASP A 468 12.79 -8.76 4.27
N LEU A 469 13.34 -9.20 5.41
CA LEU A 469 14.72 -8.91 5.82
C LEU A 469 15.76 -9.25 4.76
N ALA A 470 15.75 -10.48 4.24
CA ALA A 470 16.80 -10.91 3.33
C ALA A 470 16.69 -10.26 1.94
N ARG A 471 15.46 -9.98 1.51
CA ARG A 471 15.20 -9.46 0.17
C ARG A 471 15.32 -7.94 0.11
N PHE A 472 14.84 -7.24 1.12
CA PHE A 472 14.70 -5.78 1.13
C PHE A 472 15.42 -5.10 2.31
N GLY A 473 16.11 -5.85 3.17
CA GLY A 473 16.83 -5.27 4.31
C GLY A 473 15.94 -4.78 5.45
N SER A 474 14.61 -4.96 5.36
CA SER A 474 13.66 -4.38 6.31
C SER A 474 13.16 -5.35 7.37
N VAL A 475 12.88 -4.82 8.56
CA VAL A 475 12.26 -5.54 9.69
C VAL A 475 11.20 -4.67 10.34
N THR A 476 10.11 -5.28 10.84
CA THR A 476 9.13 -4.54 11.65
C THR A 476 9.55 -4.59 13.11
N LEU A 477 9.64 -3.43 13.74
CA LEU A 477 9.86 -3.23 15.16
C LEU A 477 8.55 -2.88 15.86
N SER A 478 8.42 -3.25 17.13
CA SER A 478 7.20 -3.04 17.90
C SER A 478 7.45 -2.79 19.39
N ALA A 479 6.44 -2.24 20.07
CA ALA A 479 6.42 -2.09 21.53
C ALA A 479 6.21 -3.45 22.23
N GLY A 480 7.25 -4.29 22.24
CA GLY A 480 7.16 -5.67 22.70
C GLY A 480 6.55 -6.60 21.65
N ARG A 481 6.46 -7.90 21.96
CA ARG A 481 5.86 -8.88 21.05
C ARG A 481 4.37 -8.58 20.85
N LEU A 482 3.97 -8.45 19.59
CA LEU A 482 2.57 -8.33 19.22
C LEU A 482 1.92 -9.69 19.11
N PHE A 483 0.66 -9.78 19.51
CA PHE A 483 -0.16 -10.98 19.38
C PHE A 483 -1.31 -10.71 18.42
N ASN A 484 -1.71 -11.74 17.68
CA ASN A 484 -2.87 -11.64 16.80
C ASN A 484 -4.11 -11.25 17.62
N PRO A 485 -5.00 -10.38 17.11
CA PRO A 485 -6.16 -9.89 17.86
C PRO A 485 -6.99 -10.98 18.54
N THR A 486 -7.33 -12.06 17.83
CA THR A 486 -8.14 -13.16 18.36
C THR A 486 -7.33 -14.21 19.10
N GLN A 487 -6.04 -13.99 19.33
CA GLN A 487 -5.26 -14.74 20.31
C GLN A 487 -5.54 -14.24 21.74
N VAL A 488 -5.76 -12.94 21.91
CA VAL A 488 -5.84 -12.28 23.24
C VAL A 488 -7.16 -11.59 23.52
N ALA A 489 -8.02 -11.41 22.51
CA ALA A 489 -9.32 -10.77 22.64
C ALA A 489 -10.42 -11.59 21.94
N LEU A 490 -11.65 -11.48 22.45
CA LEU A 490 -12.81 -12.11 21.80
C LEU A 490 -13.08 -11.47 20.43
N PRO A 491 -13.60 -12.25 19.46
CA PRO A 491 -14.03 -11.75 18.15
C PRO A 491 -14.96 -10.53 18.22
N GLY A 492 -14.88 -9.67 17.21
CA GLY A 492 -15.67 -8.45 17.07
C GLY A 492 -14.93 -7.22 17.60
N ALA A 493 -15.65 -6.34 18.30
CA ALA A 493 -15.11 -5.05 18.76
C ALA A 493 -13.82 -5.17 19.61
N PRO A 494 -13.66 -6.15 20.52
CA PRO A 494 -12.41 -6.31 21.28
C PRO A 494 -11.20 -6.64 20.39
N ALA A 495 -11.36 -7.56 19.43
CA ALA A 495 -10.30 -7.88 18.46
C ALA A 495 -9.95 -6.67 17.58
N LEU A 496 -10.95 -5.92 17.09
CA LEU A 496 -10.68 -4.71 16.30
C LEU A 496 -9.92 -3.62 17.09
N ALA A 497 -10.20 -3.49 18.39
CA ALA A 497 -9.44 -2.59 19.26
C ALA A 497 -8.00 -3.06 19.49
N GLN A 498 -7.76 -4.38 19.58
CA GLN A 498 -6.41 -4.93 19.66
C GLN A 498 -5.64 -4.75 18.34
N LEU A 499 -6.30 -4.88 17.19
CA LEU A 499 -5.70 -4.63 15.88
C LEU A 499 -5.25 -3.17 15.72
N ASP A 500 -6.11 -2.22 16.11
CA ASP A 500 -5.75 -0.80 16.15
C ASP A 500 -4.51 -0.55 17.04
N LEU A 501 -4.51 -1.14 18.24
CA LEU A 501 -3.36 -1.03 19.15
C LEU A 501 -2.09 -1.62 18.54
N ASN A 502 -2.15 -2.79 17.91
CA ASN A 502 -1.01 -3.42 17.24
C ASN A 502 -0.46 -2.53 16.12
N ASN A 503 -1.35 -1.95 15.30
CA ASN A 503 -0.98 -1.04 14.22
C ASN A 503 -0.25 0.21 14.74
N ARG A 504 -0.74 0.82 15.82
CA ARG A 504 -0.07 1.96 16.47
C ARG A 504 1.19 1.58 17.24
N SER A 505 1.40 0.29 17.52
CA SER A 505 2.53 -0.23 18.30
C SER A 505 3.70 -0.72 17.47
N ARG A 506 3.71 -0.48 16.14
CA ARG A 506 4.77 -0.96 15.24
C ARG A 506 5.29 0.10 14.28
N ILE A 507 6.54 -0.07 13.85
CA ILE A 507 7.21 0.76 12.85
C ILE A 507 8.20 -0.10 12.05
N ILE A 508 8.39 0.18 10.77
CA ILE A 508 9.36 -0.55 9.94
C ILE A 508 10.73 0.10 10.10
N LEU A 509 11.78 -0.70 10.27
CA LEU A 509 13.17 -0.28 10.12
C LEU A 509 13.71 -0.84 8.80
N ASP A 510 14.24 0.06 7.98
CA ASP A 510 14.86 -0.24 6.70
C ASP A 510 16.40 -0.26 6.83
N ASP A 511 17.10 -0.63 5.75
CA ASP A 511 18.57 -0.66 5.72
C ASP A 511 19.19 0.49 4.89
N GLY A 512 18.36 1.36 4.31
CA GLY A 512 18.78 2.49 3.49
C GLY A 512 19.32 2.08 2.12
N ASN A 513 19.06 0.84 1.68
CA ASN A 513 19.56 0.33 0.42
C ASN A 513 18.43 0.05 -0.58
N ALA A 514 18.60 0.50 -1.83
CA ALA A 514 17.60 0.32 -2.88
C ALA A 514 17.70 -1.06 -3.59
N GLN A 515 18.72 -1.86 -3.31
CA GLN A 515 18.98 -3.13 -3.96
C GLN A 515 18.28 -4.30 -3.25
N GLN A 516 17.79 -5.26 -4.04
CA GLN A 516 17.25 -6.49 -3.49
C GLN A 516 18.33 -7.56 -3.31
N ASN A 517 18.19 -8.38 -2.27
CA ASN A 517 19.02 -9.57 -2.00
C ASN A 517 20.52 -9.25 -1.85
N ILE A 518 20.83 -8.17 -1.12
CA ILE A 518 22.21 -7.75 -0.84
C ILE A 518 22.95 -8.88 -0.10
N ASP A 519 24.19 -9.14 -0.51
CA ASP A 519 25.03 -10.18 0.06
C ASP A 519 26.35 -9.56 0.59
N PRO A 520 26.55 -9.48 1.92
CA PRO A 520 25.66 -9.98 2.98
C PRO A 520 24.47 -9.06 3.25
N THR A 521 23.33 -9.62 3.66
CA THR A 521 22.18 -8.85 4.19
C THR A 521 22.62 -8.09 5.44
N ARG A 522 22.32 -6.78 5.54
CA ARG A 522 22.89 -5.88 6.57
C ARG A 522 22.56 -6.30 8.01
N TYR A 523 21.31 -6.70 8.26
CA TYR A 523 20.87 -7.07 9.61
C TYR A 523 20.76 -8.60 9.80
N PRO A 524 21.14 -9.12 10.98
CA PRO A 524 21.88 -8.42 12.03
C PRO A 524 23.36 -8.30 11.63
N ALA A 525 24.07 -7.27 12.10
CA ALA A 525 25.50 -7.14 11.84
C ALA A 525 26.29 -8.37 12.37
N PRO A 526 27.37 -8.84 11.70
CA PRO A 526 27.93 -8.34 10.45
C PRO A 526 27.19 -8.80 9.18
N GLY A 527 26.17 -9.64 9.32
CA GLY A 527 25.23 -10.00 8.25
C GLY A 527 24.42 -11.25 8.57
N LEU A 528 23.25 -11.39 7.94
CA LEU A 528 22.38 -12.55 8.11
C LEU A 528 23.09 -13.85 7.70
N SER A 529 22.94 -14.90 8.49
CA SER A 529 23.29 -16.27 8.11
C SER A 529 22.53 -17.27 8.97
N ALA A 530 22.58 -18.56 8.62
CA ALA A 530 22.04 -19.61 9.46
C ALA A 530 22.67 -19.65 10.86
N ALA A 531 23.90 -19.13 11.03
CA ALA A 531 24.58 -19.03 12.33
C ALA A 531 24.39 -17.66 13.03
N ASN A 532 23.95 -16.63 12.30
CA ASN A 532 23.74 -15.26 12.77
C ASN A 532 22.35 -14.77 12.31
N THR A 533 21.30 -15.26 12.95
CA THR A 533 19.90 -14.99 12.61
C THR A 533 19.37 -13.73 13.32
N LEU A 534 18.36 -13.08 12.75
CA LEU A 534 17.58 -12.02 13.41
C LEU A 534 16.15 -12.51 13.66
N ARG A 535 15.96 -13.12 14.81
CA ARG A 535 14.69 -13.74 15.19
C ARG A 535 13.68 -12.71 15.67
N SER A 536 12.39 -12.96 15.44
CA SER A 536 11.34 -12.26 16.16
C SER A 536 11.54 -12.46 17.67
N GLY A 537 11.39 -11.38 18.44
CA GLY A 537 11.79 -11.32 19.84
C GLY A 537 13.18 -10.71 20.10
N ALA A 538 14.06 -10.60 19.09
CA ALA A 538 15.29 -9.79 19.22
C ALA A 538 14.94 -8.33 19.51
N THR A 539 15.85 -7.58 20.12
CA THR A 539 15.56 -6.22 20.61
C THR A 539 16.57 -5.18 20.16
N VAL A 540 16.13 -3.92 20.10
CA VAL A 540 16.97 -2.73 19.92
C VAL A 540 16.54 -1.67 20.94
N THR A 541 17.48 -0.96 21.55
CA THR A 541 17.18 0.06 22.59
C THR A 541 17.86 1.37 22.23
N GLY A 542 17.14 2.49 22.36
CA GLY A 542 17.69 3.81 22.01
C GLY A 542 17.91 3.98 20.51
N LEU A 543 17.05 3.36 19.68
CA LEU A 543 17.15 3.45 18.23
C LEU A 543 16.99 4.90 17.81
N THR A 544 17.97 5.44 17.08
CA THR A 544 17.92 6.76 16.47
C THR A 544 18.06 6.60 14.96
N ALA A 545 17.09 7.13 14.22
CA ALA A 545 16.92 6.91 12.79
C ALA A 545 16.09 8.06 12.20
N VAL A 546 16.12 8.23 10.88
CA VAL A 546 15.25 9.20 10.20
C VAL A 546 13.90 8.57 9.94
N LEU A 547 12.80 9.21 10.34
CA LEU A 547 11.46 8.76 9.95
C LEU A 547 11.17 9.27 8.54
N GLU A 548 10.77 8.42 7.62
CA GLU A 548 10.32 8.85 6.29
C GLU A 548 9.03 8.12 5.91
N GLN A 549 8.33 8.63 4.91
CA GLN A 549 7.28 7.91 4.23
C GLN A 549 7.81 7.27 2.95
N ARG A 550 7.71 5.93 2.82
CA ARG A 550 7.98 5.22 1.58
C ARG A 550 7.16 3.94 1.46
N PHE A 551 6.72 3.60 0.23
CA PHE A 551 5.90 2.43 -0.05
C PHE A 551 4.61 2.40 0.80
N SER A 552 3.87 3.53 0.84
CA SER A 552 2.62 3.71 1.58
C SER A 552 2.72 3.60 3.11
N THR A 553 3.91 3.66 3.69
CA THR A 553 4.12 3.43 5.12
C THR A 553 5.25 4.28 5.66
N TYR A 554 5.09 4.80 6.88
CA TYR A 554 6.21 5.38 7.59
C TYR A 554 7.21 4.30 8.02
N ARG A 555 8.48 4.59 7.82
CA ARG A 555 9.61 3.70 8.12
C ARG A 555 10.79 4.50 8.63
N LEU A 556 11.72 3.79 9.25
CA LEU A 556 12.95 4.33 9.80
C LEU A 556 14.10 4.02 8.85
N GLN A 557 14.80 5.06 8.40
CA GLN A 557 16.08 4.95 7.70
C GLN A 557 17.23 5.08 8.70
N PRO A 558 18.23 4.19 8.65
CA PRO A 558 19.29 4.18 9.63
C PRO A 558 20.18 5.42 9.50
N ALA A 559 20.25 6.24 10.55
CA ALA A 559 21.19 7.36 10.65
C ALA A 559 22.59 6.91 11.16
N GLY A 560 22.81 5.60 11.26
CA GLY A 560 24.03 5.00 11.81
C GLY A 560 23.90 3.48 11.97
N ALA A 561 24.88 2.87 12.64
CA ALA A 561 24.88 1.43 12.86
C ALA A 561 23.78 0.99 13.84
N VAL A 562 22.95 0.03 13.42
CA VAL A 562 21.93 -0.58 14.29
C VAL A 562 22.47 -1.86 14.90
N THR A 563 22.38 -1.98 16.22
CA THR A 563 22.81 -3.18 16.97
C THR A 563 21.61 -3.85 17.62
N PHE A 564 21.33 -5.08 17.22
CA PHE A 564 20.33 -5.92 17.85
C PHE A 564 20.91 -6.72 19.01
N THR A 565 20.13 -6.89 20.06
CA THR A 565 20.39 -7.83 21.15
C THR A 565 19.56 -9.07 20.95
N ASP A 566 20.20 -10.24 20.95
CA ASP A 566 19.51 -11.52 20.95
C ASP A 566 18.85 -11.76 22.32
N ALA A 567 17.53 -11.55 22.36
CA ALA A 567 16.70 -11.79 23.54
C ALA A 567 15.83 -13.05 23.38
N ASN A 568 15.95 -13.76 22.26
CA ASN A 568 15.25 -15.00 21.97
C ASN A 568 16.25 -16.00 21.35
N PRO A 569 17.22 -16.50 22.13
CA PRO A 569 18.27 -17.35 21.61
C PRO A 569 17.73 -18.73 21.21
N ARG A 570 18.39 -19.35 20.24
CA ARG A 570 18.11 -20.73 19.83
C ARG A 570 18.42 -21.73 20.95
N THR A 571 17.57 -22.73 21.14
CA THR A 571 17.78 -23.92 21.97
C THR A 571 18.09 -25.16 21.10
N ALA A 572 18.95 -26.06 21.58
CA ALA A 572 19.30 -27.25 20.80
C ALA A 572 18.16 -28.29 20.69
N ALA A 573 17.17 -28.21 21.57
CA ALA A 573 16.02 -29.11 21.67
C ALA A 573 14.86 -28.38 22.37
N PRO A 574 13.63 -28.92 22.34
CA PRO A 574 12.52 -28.41 23.13
C PRO A 574 12.83 -28.35 24.62
N ASP A 575 12.20 -27.40 25.32
CA ASP A 575 12.28 -27.33 26.77
C ASP A 575 11.71 -28.63 27.40
N PRO A 576 12.27 -29.10 28.54
CA PRO A 576 11.81 -30.33 29.16
C PRO A 576 10.35 -30.26 29.61
N VAL A 577 9.50 -31.07 28.97
CA VAL A 577 8.07 -31.22 29.33
C VAL A 577 7.79 -32.32 30.37
N GLY A 578 8.83 -32.99 30.87
CA GLY A 578 8.71 -34.10 31.83
C GLY A 578 8.11 -35.39 31.23
N GLY A 579 7.61 -36.26 32.10
CA GLY A 579 6.89 -37.48 31.71
C GLY A 579 7.79 -38.66 31.36
N SER A 580 7.18 -39.84 31.25
CA SER A 580 7.83 -41.06 30.71
C SER A 580 7.64 -41.19 29.20
N LEU A 581 6.64 -40.49 28.64
CA LEU A 581 6.31 -40.47 27.23
C LEU A 581 6.21 -39.03 26.73
N ARG A 582 6.66 -38.79 25.50
CA ARG A 582 6.45 -37.54 24.77
C ARG A 582 5.60 -37.76 23.53
N VAL A 583 4.67 -36.84 23.29
CA VAL A 583 3.86 -36.76 22.07
C VAL A 583 4.10 -35.39 21.44
N ALA A 584 4.24 -35.31 20.12
CA ALA A 584 4.45 -34.06 19.42
C ALA A 584 3.48 -33.84 18.26
N SER A 585 3.11 -32.58 18.03
CA SER A 585 2.47 -32.08 16.82
C SER A 585 3.51 -31.36 15.97
N PHE A 586 3.59 -31.66 14.67
CA PHE A 586 4.56 -31.01 13.81
C PHE A 586 4.03 -30.80 12.39
N ASN A 587 3.71 -29.54 12.05
CA ASN A 587 3.53 -29.12 10.67
C ASN A 587 4.90 -28.99 9.99
N VAL A 588 5.09 -29.73 8.90
CA VAL A 588 6.38 -29.89 8.20
C VAL A 588 6.49 -29.09 6.90
N LEU A 589 5.59 -28.12 6.69
CA LEU A 589 5.62 -27.14 5.59
C LEU A 589 5.66 -27.77 4.20
N ASN A 590 4.57 -28.44 3.80
CA ASN A 590 4.43 -29.11 2.51
C ASN A 590 5.62 -30.02 2.16
N TYR A 591 5.83 -31.08 2.94
CA TYR A 591 6.86 -32.08 2.67
C TYR A 591 6.48 -33.00 1.51
N PHE A 592 6.85 -32.58 0.30
CA PHE A 592 6.54 -33.25 -0.97
C PHE A 592 7.81 -33.79 -1.60
N ASN A 593 7.83 -35.09 -1.94
CA ASN A 593 9.06 -35.81 -2.31
C ASN A 593 9.20 -36.10 -3.81
N GLY A 594 8.28 -35.59 -4.64
CA GLY A 594 8.29 -35.76 -6.09
C GLY A 594 7.79 -37.13 -6.52
N ASP A 595 8.64 -37.92 -7.19
CA ASP A 595 8.29 -39.30 -7.59
C ASP A 595 8.81 -40.37 -6.61
N GLY A 596 9.35 -39.94 -5.46
CA GLY A 596 9.99 -40.81 -4.46
C GLY A 596 11.28 -41.51 -4.95
N LEU A 597 11.78 -41.16 -6.15
CA LEU A 597 12.98 -41.71 -6.79
C LEU A 597 14.03 -40.63 -7.11
N GLY A 598 13.81 -39.40 -6.65
CA GLY A 598 14.67 -38.24 -6.89
C GLY A 598 14.30 -37.43 -8.14
N GLY A 599 13.20 -37.77 -8.82
CA GLY A 599 12.58 -36.97 -9.88
C GLY A 599 11.28 -36.30 -9.40
N GLY A 600 10.45 -35.82 -10.33
CA GLY A 600 9.12 -35.27 -10.00
C GLY A 600 9.07 -33.81 -9.55
N PHE A 601 10.18 -33.07 -9.64
CA PHE A 601 10.26 -31.65 -9.29
C PHE A 601 10.10 -30.72 -10.53
N PRO A 602 9.55 -29.49 -10.38
CA PRO A 602 8.93 -28.96 -9.15
C PRO A 602 7.64 -29.71 -8.82
N THR A 603 7.41 -29.93 -7.53
CA THR A 603 6.14 -30.43 -7.02
C THR A 603 5.10 -29.32 -7.04
N SER A 604 3.82 -29.66 -6.85
CA SER A 604 2.72 -28.68 -6.79
C SER A 604 2.76 -27.79 -5.54
N ARG A 605 3.45 -28.26 -4.49
CA ARG A 605 3.66 -27.63 -3.18
C ARG A 605 5.04 -28.02 -2.66
N GLY A 606 5.61 -27.23 -1.74
CA GLY A 606 6.90 -27.55 -1.13
C GLY A 606 8.11 -27.19 -2.00
N ALA A 607 9.10 -28.07 -2.05
CA ALA A 607 10.36 -27.84 -2.75
C ALA A 607 10.23 -27.83 -4.29
N ASN A 608 10.90 -26.89 -4.97
CA ASN A 608 10.88 -26.81 -6.43
C ASN A 608 11.96 -27.69 -7.08
N THR A 609 12.91 -28.19 -6.31
CA THR A 609 14.00 -29.04 -6.78
C THR A 609 14.36 -30.12 -5.77
N LEU A 610 14.98 -31.22 -6.24
CA LEU A 610 15.56 -32.23 -5.35
C LEU A 610 16.57 -31.64 -4.36
N PHE A 611 17.29 -30.57 -4.75
CA PHE A 611 18.26 -29.91 -3.88
C PHE A 611 17.59 -29.24 -2.69
N GLU A 612 16.50 -28.52 -2.93
CA GLU A 612 15.67 -27.92 -1.88
C GLU A 612 14.96 -28.96 -1.02
N PHE A 613 14.45 -30.03 -1.64
CA PHE A 613 13.81 -31.13 -0.91
C PHE A 613 14.77 -31.78 0.08
N ASN A 614 16.01 -32.07 -0.33
CA ASN A 614 17.01 -32.62 0.59
C ASN A 614 17.32 -31.66 1.75
N ARG A 615 17.38 -30.35 1.48
CA ARG A 615 17.57 -29.33 2.52
C ARG A 615 16.41 -29.31 3.52
N GLN A 616 15.16 -29.38 3.02
CA GLN A 616 13.96 -29.45 3.85
C GLN A 616 13.97 -30.72 4.72
N ARG A 617 14.22 -31.86 4.08
CA ARG A 617 14.30 -33.20 4.69
C ARG A 617 15.31 -33.26 5.82
N ASP A 618 16.53 -32.78 5.60
CA ASP A 618 17.58 -32.81 6.61
C ASP A 618 17.17 -32.00 7.85
N LYS A 619 16.59 -30.81 7.66
CA LYS A 619 16.09 -29.97 8.77
C LYS A 619 14.95 -30.63 9.55
N ILE A 620 13.95 -31.21 8.86
CA ILE A 620 12.81 -31.89 9.52
C ILE A 620 13.27 -33.13 10.29
N ILE A 621 14.23 -33.90 9.73
CA ILE A 621 14.85 -35.03 10.42
C ILE A 621 15.55 -34.55 11.69
N SER A 622 16.40 -33.51 11.59
CA SER A 622 17.08 -32.91 12.75
C SER A 622 16.10 -32.43 13.82
N ALA A 623 15.02 -31.75 13.43
CA ALA A 623 13.97 -31.30 14.34
C ALA A 623 13.27 -32.48 15.03
N THR A 624 12.86 -33.50 14.28
CA THR A 624 12.16 -34.68 14.81
C THR A 624 13.04 -35.46 15.79
N LEU A 625 14.34 -35.60 15.50
CA LEU A 625 15.31 -36.23 16.39
C LEU A 625 15.57 -35.43 17.66
N ALA A 626 15.57 -34.09 17.58
CA ALA A 626 15.72 -33.22 18.75
C ALA A 626 14.48 -33.23 19.65
N ILE A 627 13.28 -33.34 19.06
CA ILE A 627 12.01 -33.49 19.80
C ILE A 627 11.98 -34.80 20.58
N ASP A 628 12.46 -35.90 19.95
CA ASP A 628 12.53 -37.23 20.54
C ASP A 628 11.19 -37.67 21.17
N ALA A 629 10.12 -37.53 20.39
CA ALA A 629 8.79 -37.98 20.82
C ALA A 629 8.54 -39.45 20.45
N GLY A 630 7.85 -40.16 21.33
CA GLY A 630 7.41 -41.53 21.11
C GLY A 630 6.28 -41.62 20.09
N VAL A 631 5.48 -40.56 19.95
CA VAL A 631 4.45 -40.37 18.92
C VAL A 631 4.57 -38.97 18.33
N VAL A 632 4.57 -38.84 17.01
CA VAL A 632 4.55 -37.54 16.30
C VAL A 632 3.38 -37.53 15.32
N GLY A 633 2.46 -36.60 15.52
CA GLY A 633 1.45 -36.23 14.52
C GLY A 633 2.05 -35.25 13.53
N LEU A 634 2.04 -35.61 12.25
CA LEU A 634 2.57 -34.83 11.14
C LEU A 634 1.43 -34.12 10.42
N ILE A 635 1.67 -32.86 10.07
CA ILE A 635 0.78 -32.00 9.30
C ILE A 635 1.55 -31.50 8.07
N GLU A 636 0.88 -31.36 6.93
CA GLU A 636 1.49 -30.98 5.66
C GLU A 636 2.44 -32.02 5.03
N ILE A 637 2.08 -33.29 5.12
CA ILE A 637 2.71 -34.37 4.37
C ILE A 637 2.02 -34.53 3.01
N GLU A 638 2.76 -34.79 1.94
CA GLU A 638 2.17 -35.14 0.65
C GLU A 638 1.29 -36.39 0.77
N ASN A 639 0.07 -36.30 0.24
CA ASN A 639 -0.90 -37.39 0.26
C ASN A 639 -0.64 -38.36 -0.91
N ASP A 640 0.53 -38.99 -0.96
CA ASP A 640 0.93 -39.95 -2.01
C ASP A 640 0.87 -41.43 -1.54
N GLY A 641 0.27 -41.65 -0.38
CA GLY A 641 0.01 -42.95 0.22
C GLY A 641 1.05 -43.36 1.27
N TYR A 642 1.25 -44.67 1.43
CA TYR A 642 2.07 -45.24 2.53
C TYR A 642 3.09 -46.28 2.02
N GLY A 643 3.36 -46.28 0.72
CA GLY A 643 4.28 -47.21 0.07
C GLY A 643 5.75 -46.81 0.24
N ALA A 644 6.65 -47.62 -0.30
CA ALA A 644 8.11 -47.40 -0.22
C ALA A 644 8.60 -46.06 -0.80
N GLN A 645 7.81 -45.44 -1.67
CA GLN A 645 8.10 -44.17 -2.35
C GLN A 645 7.34 -42.99 -1.75
N SER A 646 6.48 -43.21 -0.75
CA SER A 646 5.66 -42.13 -0.17
C SER A 646 6.50 -41.12 0.61
N ALA A 647 6.05 -39.87 0.68
CA ALA A 647 6.72 -38.81 1.43
C ALA A 647 6.91 -39.17 2.91
N ILE A 648 5.87 -39.70 3.57
CA ILE A 648 5.95 -40.14 4.96
C ILE A 648 6.95 -41.31 5.16
N GLN A 649 7.06 -42.19 4.17
CA GLN A 649 8.02 -43.30 4.22
C GLN A 649 9.45 -42.85 3.96
N ASP A 650 9.67 -41.85 3.10
CA ASP A 650 10.98 -41.22 2.95
C ASP A 650 11.46 -40.59 4.27
N LEU A 651 10.57 -39.87 4.97
CA LEU A 651 10.90 -39.26 6.27
C LEU A 651 11.30 -40.33 7.30
N VAL A 652 10.51 -41.41 7.42
CA VAL A 652 10.85 -42.54 8.33
C VAL A 652 12.14 -43.23 7.93
N ASN A 653 12.43 -43.37 6.63
CA ASN A 653 13.69 -43.92 6.16
C ASN A 653 14.88 -43.03 6.57
N GLY A 654 14.73 -41.71 6.44
CA GLY A 654 15.73 -40.73 6.87
C GLY A 654 16.00 -40.78 8.38
N LEU A 655 14.94 -40.79 9.19
CA LEU A 655 15.05 -40.93 10.65
C LEU A 655 15.76 -42.22 11.06
N ASN A 656 15.37 -43.35 10.47
CA ASN A 656 15.97 -44.65 10.73
C ASN A 656 17.42 -44.76 10.24
N ALA A 657 17.81 -44.01 9.21
CA ALA A 657 19.18 -43.94 8.73
C ALA A 657 20.09 -43.18 9.69
N GLN A 658 19.58 -42.14 10.35
CA GLN A 658 20.32 -41.37 11.36
C GLN A 658 20.33 -42.03 12.76
N THR A 659 19.42 -42.97 12.99
CA THR A 659 19.30 -43.71 14.25
C THR A 659 19.66 -45.18 14.06
N ALA A 660 18.66 -46.04 13.94
CA ALA A 660 18.79 -47.45 13.57
C ALA A 660 17.52 -47.91 12.82
N PRO A 661 17.62 -48.91 11.93
CA PRO A 661 16.45 -49.49 11.27
C PRO A 661 15.37 -49.93 12.27
N GLY A 662 14.15 -49.43 12.08
CA GLY A 662 12.99 -49.75 12.93
C GLY A 662 12.87 -48.91 14.20
N THR A 663 13.66 -47.85 14.37
CA THR A 663 13.49 -46.88 15.45
C THR A 663 12.17 -46.11 15.32
N TYR A 664 11.81 -45.73 14.09
CA TYR A 664 10.55 -45.09 13.74
C TYR A 664 9.74 -45.96 12.77
N ALA A 665 8.42 -45.92 12.91
CA ALA A 665 7.45 -46.58 12.04
C ALA A 665 6.25 -45.68 11.77
N ILE A 666 5.48 -45.99 10.73
CA ILE A 666 4.31 -45.23 10.26
C ILE A 666 3.02 -45.91 10.74
N ILE A 667 2.00 -45.12 11.08
CA ILE A 667 0.63 -45.65 11.17
C ILE A 667 0.01 -45.63 9.77
N ASN A 668 -0.28 -46.81 9.24
CA ASN A 668 -1.03 -46.96 7.99
C ASN A 668 -2.51 -47.24 8.32
N PRO A 669 -3.45 -46.33 7.97
CA PRO A 669 -4.87 -46.48 8.28
C PRO A 669 -5.60 -47.54 7.44
N GLY A 670 -4.91 -48.22 6.52
CA GLY A 670 -5.50 -49.26 5.68
C GLY A 670 -6.28 -48.73 4.47
N VAL A 671 -6.17 -47.43 4.18
CA VAL A 671 -6.69 -46.79 2.96
C VAL A 671 -5.54 -46.37 2.05
N PRO A 672 -5.75 -46.27 0.72
CA PRO A 672 -4.71 -45.83 -0.21
C PRO A 672 -4.18 -44.42 0.10
N GLN A 673 -5.09 -43.50 0.43
CA GLN A 673 -4.86 -42.08 0.74
C GLN A 673 -5.95 -41.63 1.73
N ILE A 674 -5.65 -40.60 2.53
CA ILE A 674 -6.62 -39.99 3.46
C ILE A 674 -7.24 -38.76 2.79
N GLY A 675 -8.57 -38.71 2.66
CA GLY A 675 -9.24 -37.61 1.96
C GLY A 675 -8.87 -37.50 0.48
N THR A 676 -9.01 -36.31 -0.09
CA THR A 676 -8.77 -36.05 -1.52
C THR A 676 -7.79 -34.91 -1.82
N ASP A 677 -7.39 -34.13 -0.80
CA ASP A 677 -6.43 -33.04 -0.95
C ASP A 677 -5.00 -33.60 -1.14
N GLU A 678 -4.14 -32.85 -1.83
CA GLU A 678 -2.73 -33.22 -2.01
C GLU A 678 -1.94 -33.18 -0.70
N ILE A 679 -2.47 -32.49 0.32
CA ILE A 679 -1.90 -32.41 1.67
C ILE A 679 -2.68 -33.32 2.62
N ALA A 680 -1.95 -34.12 3.41
CA ALA A 680 -2.47 -35.03 4.42
C ALA A 680 -1.85 -34.80 5.81
N VAL A 681 -2.54 -35.34 6.82
CA VAL A 681 -1.98 -35.59 8.15
C VAL A 681 -1.46 -37.03 8.24
N GLY A 682 -0.57 -37.32 9.20
CA GLY A 682 -0.07 -38.68 9.41
C GLY A 682 0.51 -38.89 10.81
N PHE A 683 0.84 -40.13 11.15
CA PHE A 683 1.56 -40.46 12.38
C PHE A 683 2.85 -41.23 12.08
N ILE A 684 3.90 -40.83 12.77
CA ILE A 684 5.09 -41.66 12.99
C ILE A 684 5.25 -41.91 14.49
N TYR A 685 5.81 -43.04 14.87
CA TYR A 685 6.00 -43.41 16.27
C TYR A 685 7.26 -44.25 16.47
N GLN A 686 7.73 -44.32 17.71
CA GLN A 686 8.84 -45.18 18.11
C GLN A 686 8.33 -46.52 18.66
N PRO A 687 8.48 -47.66 17.95
CA PRO A 687 7.95 -48.96 18.42
C PRO A 687 8.55 -49.45 19.73
N ALA A 688 9.75 -48.95 20.10
CA ALA A 688 10.37 -49.26 21.38
C ALA A 688 9.65 -48.60 22.57
N VAL A 689 8.98 -47.45 22.35
CA VAL A 689 8.34 -46.65 23.39
C VAL A 689 6.85 -46.94 23.47
N VAL A 690 6.17 -47.07 22.33
CA VAL A 690 4.73 -47.30 22.26
C VAL A 690 4.36 -48.41 21.29
N THR A 691 3.21 -49.04 21.52
CA THR A 691 2.59 -50.03 20.63
C THR A 691 1.22 -49.53 20.15
N PRO A 692 0.94 -49.43 18.85
CA PRO A 692 -0.40 -49.11 18.35
C PRO A 692 -1.40 -50.22 18.73
N VAL A 693 -2.57 -49.83 19.21
CA VAL A 693 -3.67 -50.74 19.60
C VAL A 693 -4.89 -50.49 18.73
N GLY A 694 -5.44 -51.55 18.14
CA GLY A 694 -6.60 -51.44 17.25
C GLY A 694 -6.27 -50.86 15.88
N ALA A 695 -7.31 -50.61 15.08
CA ALA A 695 -7.17 -49.94 13.79
C ALA A 695 -7.21 -48.42 13.99
N ALA A 696 -6.48 -47.67 13.15
CA ALA A 696 -6.64 -46.24 13.09
C ALA A 696 -8.05 -45.88 12.58
N ALA A 697 -8.57 -44.74 13.02
CA ALA A 697 -9.87 -44.23 12.63
C ALA A 697 -9.74 -42.89 11.90
N ILE A 698 -10.64 -42.60 10.97
CA ILE A 698 -10.65 -41.37 10.17
C ILE A 698 -11.98 -40.64 10.39
N LEU A 699 -11.92 -39.33 10.61
CA LEU A 699 -13.08 -38.45 10.56
C LEU A 699 -13.08 -37.66 9.25
N ASP A 700 -14.14 -37.86 8.47
CA ASP A 700 -14.44 -37.15 7.24
C ASP A 700 -15.96 -36.97 7.09
N SER A 701 -16.41 -36.46 5.93
CA SER A 701 -17.83 -36.21 5.66
C SER A 701 -18.69 -37.47 5.58
N SER A 702 -18.08 -38.66 5.44
CA SER A 702 -18.78 -39.94 5.46
C SER A 702 -19.13 -40.40 6.88
N VAL A 703 -18.38 -39.94 7.88
CA VAL A 703 -18.60 -40.19 9.30
C VAL A 703 -19.50 -39.13 9.92
N ASP A 704 -19.20 -37.85 9.68
CA ASP A 704 -20.04 -36.72 10.08
C ASP A 704 -20.17 -35.74 8.90
N PRO A 705 -21.36 -35.57 8.29
CA PRO A 705 -21.54 -34.71 7.13
C PRO A 705 -21.32 -33.22 7.42
N THR A 706 -21.22 -32.81 8.69
CA THR A 706 -20.85 -31.43 9.06
C THR A 706 -19.34 -31.18 8.98
N PHE A 707 -18.53 -32.24 8.95
CA PHE A 707 -17.09 -32.15 8.66
C PHE A 707 -16.89 -32.06 7.15
N LEU A 708 -16.78 -30.84 6.63
CA LEU A 708 -16.57 -30.61 5.19
C LEU A 708 -15.12 -30.92 4.80
N ASP A 709 -14.86 -32.15 4.38
CA ASP A 709 -13.55 -32.67 3.98
C ASP A 709 -13.06 -32.21 2.59
N THR A 710 -13.87 -31.42 1.88
CA THR A 710 -13.44 -30.63 0.71
C THR A 710 -12.79 -29.30 1.12
N LYS A 711 -12.84 -28.95 2.41
CA LYS A 711 -12.24 -27.73 2.98
C LYS A 711 -11.22 -28.08 4.06
N ASN A 712 -11.59 -28.97 4.98
CA ASN A 712 -10.73 -29.47 6.05
C ASN A 712 -10.04 -30.76 5.61
N ARG A 713 -8.82 -31.02 6.09
CA ARG A 713 -8.19 -32.33 5.88
C ARG A 713 -8.79 -33.30 6.89
N PRO A 714 -9.13 -34.55 6.51
CA PRO A 714 -9.68 -35.52 7.45
C PRO A 714 -8.77 -35.73 8.67
N VAL A 715 -9.38 -35.95 9.83
CA VAL A 715 -8.64 -36.21 11.09
C VAL A 715 -8.27 -37.68 11.14
N LEU A 716 -7.03 -37.99 11.55
CA LEU A 716 -6.57 -39.36 11.78
C LEU A 716 -6.40 -39.61 13.28
N ALA A 717 -7.01 -40.66 13.81
CA ALA A 717 -6.88 -41.06 15.22
C ALA A 717 -6.27 -42.47 15.37
N GLN A 718 -5.40 -42.63 16.37
CA GLN A 718 -4.79 -43.91 16.73
C GLN A 718 -4.64 -44.01 18.25
N THR A 719 -5.02 -45.17 18.80
CA THR A 719 -4.72 -45.52 20.20
C THR A 719 -3.33 -46.12 20.30
N PHE A 720 -2.57 -45.69 21.29
CA PHE A 720 -1.24 -46.21 21.61
C PHE A 720 -1.23 -46.74 23.04
N MET A 721 -0.50 -47.84 23.25
CA MET A 721 -0.11 -48.32 24.57
C MET A 721 1.32 -47.85 24.85
N GLU A 722 1.55 -47.18 25.97
CA GLU A 722 2.93 -46.93 26.43
C GLU A 722 3.54 -48.26 26.90
N ASN A 723 4.63 -48.70 26.28
CA ASN A 723 5.22 -50.02 26.56
C ASN A 723 5.72 -50.16 28.01
N SER A 724 6.10 -49.04 28.64
CA SER A 724 6.69 -49.02 29.97
C SER A 724 5.65 -49.20 31.09
N SER A 725 4.46 -48.62 30.92
CA SER A 725 3.38 -48.60 31.90
C SER A 725 2.26 -49.60 31.55
N GLY A 726 2.02 -49.84 30.26
CA GLY A 726 0.89 -50.61 29.74
C GLY A 726 -0.39 -49.81 29.59
N GLU A 727 -0.38 -48.51 29.91
CA GLU A 727 -1.54 -47.62 29.81
C GLU A 727 -1.81 -47.23 28.35
N LEU A 728 -3.09 -46.97 28.07
CA LEU A 728 -3.58 -46.57 26.77
C LEU A 728 -3.84 -45.06 26.73
N PHE A 729 -3.78 -44.49 25.54
CA PHE A 729 -4.30 -43.16 25.24
C PHE A 729 -4.53 -43.07 23.72
N THR A 730 -5.43 -42.19 23.31
CA THR A 730 -5.77 -41.99 21.90
C THR A 730 -5.35 -40.60 21.43
N VAL A 731 -4.61 -40.53 20.32
CA VAL A 731 -4.20 -39.26 19.71
C VAL A 731 -4.95 -39.06 18.40
N ALA A 732 -5.47 -37.85 18.19
CA ALA A 732 -6.12 -37.42 16.96
C ALA A 732 -5.33 -36.24 16.35
N VAL A 733 -4.75 -36.44 15.17
CA VAL A 733 -4.03 -35.41 14.41
C VAL A 733 -4.95 -34.77 13.38
N ASN A 734 -5.00 -33.44 13.37
CA ASN A 734 -5.90 -32.66 12.52
C ASN A 734 -5.16 -31.60 11.69
N HIS A 735 -5.82 -31.13 10.62
CA HIS A 735 -5.42 -29.95 9.86
C HIS A 735 -6.67 -29.28 9.28
N LEU A 736 -7.20 -28.29 9.99
CA LEU A 736 -8.43 -27.60 9.59
C LEU A 736 -8.17 -26.53 8.53
N LYS A 737 -9.25 -26.07 7.88
CA LYS A 737 -9.19 -25.13 6.76
C LYS A 737 -8.46 -23.82 7.13
N SER A 738 -7.43 -23.46 6.35
CA SER A 738 -6.70 -22.19 6.50
C SER A 738 -7.56 -20.94 6.25
N LYS A 739 -7.11 -19.80 6.79
CA LYS A 739 -7.79 -18.48 6.67
C LYS A 739 -7.54 -17.75 5.34
N GLY A 740 -6.55 -18.20 4.55
CA GLY A 740 -6.05 -17.47 3.38
C GLY A 740 -6.90 -17.55 2.11
N SER A 741 -7.90 -18.43 2.05
CA SER A 741 -8.83 -18.52 0.91
C SER A 741 -10.27 -18.44 1.40
N ASP A 742 -11.16 -17.88 0.59
CA ASP A 742 -12.57 -17.72 0.98
C ASP A 742 -13.36 -19.04 1.03
N CYS A 743 -14.42 -19.03 1.83
CA CYS A 743 -15.44 -20.08 1.91
C CYS A 743 -16.83 -19.54 1.51
N ASN A 744 -16.86 -18.59 0.55
CA ASN A 744 -18.10 -17.97 0.10
C ASN A 744 -19.05 -18.98 -0.55
N ASP A 745 -18.49 -20.00 -1.21
CA ASP A 745 -19.23 -21.09 -1.86
C ASP A 745 -20.06 -21.94 -0.89
N VAL A 746 -19.68 -21.97 0.39
CA VAL A 746 -20.42 -22.64 1.47
C VAL A 746 -21.10 -21.64 2.43
N GLY A 747 -21.11 -20.35 2.08
CA GLY A 747 -21.78 -19.30 2.86
C GLY A 747 -21.06 -18.88 4.14
N ASP A 748 -19.73 -19.00 4.18
CA ASP A 748 -18.88 -18.69 5.34
C ASP A 748 -17.77 -17.67 4.98
N PRO A 749 -18.16 -16.43 4.65
CA PRO A 749 -17.21 -15.35 4.34
C PRO A 749 -16.48 -14.85 5.60
N ASP A 750 -15.39 -14.10 5.41
CA ASP A 750 -14.85 -13.25 6.47
C ASP A 750 -15.88 -12.17 6.88
N LEU A 751 -16.19 -12.11 8.18
CA LEU A 751 -17.14 -11.15 8.75
C LEU A 751 -16.48 -9.85 9.24
N GLY A 752 -15.14 -9.76 9.17
CA GLY A 752 -14.39 -8.62 9.70
C GLY A 752 -14.39 -8.54 11.23
N ASP A 753 -14.61 -9.68 11.90
CA ASP A 753 -14.62 -9.80 13.37
C ASP A 753 -13.26 -10.26 13.95
N GLY A 754 -12.26 -10.42 13.08
CA GLY A 754 -10.91 -10.89 13.43
C GLY A 754 -10.68 -12.39 13.25
N GLN A 755 -11.73 -13.20 13.05
CA GLN A 755 -11.58 -14.65 12.91
C GLN A 755 -11.11 -15.07 11.52
N GLY A 756 -11.27 -14.19 10.52
CA GLY A 756 -10.93 -14.42 9.12
C GLY A 756 -11.91 -15.37 8.42
N ASN A 757 -11.57 -15.76 7.18
CA ASN A 757 -12.41 -16.66 6.38
C ASN A 757 -12.64 -18.03 7.06
N CYS A 758 -13.72 -18.69 6.64
CA CYS A 758 -13.99 -20.10 6.94
C CYS A 758 -14.19 -20.42 8.44
N ASN A 759 -14.59 -19.45 9.27
CA ASN A 759 -14.71 -19.65 10.72
C ASN A 759 -15.82 -20.66 11.09
N VAL A 760 -16.99 -20.58 10.45
CA VAL A 760 -18.10 -21.53 10.71
C VAL A 760 -17.70 -22.95 10.27
N THR A 761 -16.98 -23.07 9.17
CA THR A 761 -16.46 -24.32 8.61
C THR A 761 -15.47 -24.99 9.57
N ARG A 762 -14.54 -24.20 10.16
CA ARG A 762 -13.62 -24.68 11.21
C ARG A 762 -14.37 -25.04 12.49
N THR A 763 -15.36 -24.25 12.89
CA THR A 763 -16.16 -24.49 14.11
C THR A 763 -16.95 -25.79 14.02
N ASN A 764 -17.60 -26.05 12.88
CA ASN A 764 -18.32 -27.30 12.65
C ASN A 764 -17.37 -28.51 12.65
N ALA A 765 -16.18 -28.38 12.06
CA ALA A 765 -15.17 -29.43 12.09
C ALA A 765 -14.68 -29.74 13.51
N ALA A 766 -14.46 -28.71 14.33
CA ALA A 766 -14.10 -28.86 15.75
C ALA A 766 -15.20 -29.56 16.57
N ILE A 767 -16.47 -29.21 16.34
CA ILE A 767 -17.63 -29.86 16.98
C ILE A 767 -17.72 -31.33 16.54
N ALA A 768 -17.61 -31.60 15.24
CA ALA A 768 -17.62 -32.96 14.70
C ALA A 768 -16.48 -33.81 15.29
N LEU A 769 -15.27 -33.24 15.42
CA LEU A 769 -14.12 -33.89 16.05
C LEU A 769 -14.40 -34.28 17.49
N ALA A 770 -14.88 -33.36 18.32
CA ALA A 770 -15.19 -33.65 19.72
C ALA A 770 -16.29 -34.71 19.87
N ASN A 771 -17.37 -34.60 19.08
CA ASN A 771 -18.46 -35.57 19.09
C ASN A 771 -18.00 -36.96 18.64
N TRP A 772 -17.16 -37.02 17.61
CA TRP A 772 -16.63 -38.28 17.09
C TRP A 772 -15.71 -38.97 18.08
N LEU A 773 -14.78 -38.26 18.72
CA LEU A 773 -13.90 -38.83 19.74
C LEU A 773 -14.68 -39.34 20.96
N ALA A 774 -15.78 -38.69 21.34
CA ALA A 774 -16.66 -39.15 22.41
C ALA A 774 -17.33 -40.51 22.12
N THR A 775 -17.30 -40.99 20.86
CA THR A 775 -17.78 -42.34 20.48
C THR A 775 -16.71 -43.44 20.62
N ASP A 776 -15.49 -43.10 21.04
CA ASP A 776 -14.33 -44.00 21.07
C ASP A 776 -14.10 -44.68 19.71
N PRO A 777 -13.74 -43.91 18.67
CA PRO A 777 -13.76 -44.39 17.29
C PRO A 777 -12.71 -45.48 17.00
N THR A 778 -11.69 -45.60 17.84
CA THR A 778 -10.68 -46.66 17.79
C THR A 778 -11.06 -47.90 18.62
N GLY A 779 -12.11 -47.82 19.45
CA GLY A 779 -12.60 -48.90 20.30
C GLY A 779 -11.66 -49.26 21.45
N SER A 780 -10.93 -48.27 21.98
CA SER A 780 -9.92 -48.43 23.04
C SER A 780 -10.53 -48.75 24.41
N GLY A 781 -11.72 -48.23 24.70
CA GLY A 781 -12.34 -48.22 26.02
C GLY A 781 -11.68 -47.28 27.03
N ASP A 782 -10.71 -46.47 26.60
CA ASP A 782 -9.93 -45.56 27.44
C ASP A 782 -10.43 -44.11 27.28
N PRO A 783 -10.57 -43.31 28.36
CA PRO A 783 -11.08 -41.94 28.29
C PRO A 783 -10.01 -40.89 27.90
N ASP A 784 -8.76 -41.28 27.75
CA ASP A 784 -7.65 -40.37 27.50
C ASP A 784 -7.50 -40.05 26.01
N PHE A 785 -8.03 -38.88 25.61
CA PHE A 785 -7.94 -38.39 24.24
C PHE A 785 -7.09 -37.11 24.18
N LEU A 786 -6.19 -37.07 23.21
CA LEU A 786 -5.35 -35.93 22.87
C LEU A 786 -5.63 -35.50 21.43
N ILE A 787 -6.12 -34.28 21.25
CA ILE A 787 -6.18 -33.62 19.95
C ILE A 787 -4.87 -32.85 19.75
N ILE A 788 -4.18 -33.14 18.65
CA ILE A 788 -3.01 -32.38 18.20
C ILE A 788 -3.19 -31.93 16.75
N GLY A 789 -2.47 -30.90 16.33
CA GLY A 789 -2.42 -30.46 14.95
C GLY A 789 -2.74 -28.99 14.76
N ASP A 790 -2.82 -28.59 13.49
CA ASP A 790 -3.10 -27.22 13.07
C ASP A 790 -4.61 -27.00 12.94
N LEU A 791 -5.19 -26.37 13.97
CA LEU A 791 -6.61 -26.02 13.98
C LEU A 791 -6.91 -24.76 13.17
N ASN A 792 -5.88 -24.08 12.65
CA ASN A 792 -5.98 -22.85 11.88
C ASN A 792 -6.85 -21.78 12.57
N SER A 793 -6.84 -21.75 13.92
CA SER A 793 -7.71 -20.89 14.73
C SER A 793 -6.98 -20.39 15.98
N TYR A 794 -7.08 -19.10 16.27
CA TYR A 794 -6.45 -18.49 17.46
C TYR A 794 -7.26 -18.76 18.73
N ALA A 795 -6.63 -18.57 19.89
CA ALA A 795 -7.13 -19.11 21.16
C ALA A 795 -8.52 -18.61 21.60
N MET A 796 -8.96 -17.43 21.15
CA MET A 796 -10.27 -16.86 21.50
C MET A 796 -11.34 -17.08 20.41
N GLU A 797 -11.02 -17.83 19.36
CA GLU A 797 -11.94 -18.11 18.25
C GLU A 797 -12.91 -19.24 18.54
N ASP A 798 -14.03 -19.22 17.81
CA ASP A 798 -15.15 -20.14 17.99
C ASP A 798 -14.74 -21.65 17.93
N PRO A 799 -13.82 -22.09 17.05
CA PRO A 799 -13.40 -23.49 17.01
C PRO A 799 -12.73 -23.97 18.30
N ILE A 800 -11.90 -23.12 18.92
CA ILE A 800 -11.23 -23.43 20.18
C ILE A 800 -12.22 -23.42 21.33
N ALA A 801 -13.10 -22.42 21.38
CA ALA A 801 -14.18 -22.34 22.36
C ALA A 801 -15.12 -23.56 22.30
N ALA A 802 -15.37 -24.10 21.09
CA ALA A 802 -16.16 -25.31 20.91
C ALA A 802 -15.50 -26.55 21.52
N LEU A 803 -14.19 -26.75 21.29
CA LEU A 803 -13.44 -27.87 21.89
C LEU A 803 -13.36 -27.76 23.42
N GLN A 804 -13.13 -26.55 23.94
CA GLN A 804 -13.12 -26.30 25.38
C GLN A 804 -14.50 -26.57 26.02
N SER A 805 -15.58 -26.13 25.35
CA SER A 805 -16.95 -26.41 25.78
C SER A 805 -17.28 -27.91 25.77
N ALA A 806 -16.60 -28.69 24.92
CA ALA A 806 -16.71 -30.15 24.88
C ALA A 806 -15.83 -30.86 25.95
N GLY A 807 -15.12 -30.13 26.81
CA GLY A 807 -14.34 -30.67 27.92
C GLY A 807 -12.86 -30.91 27.61
N TYR A 808 -12.33 -30.35 26.52
CA TYR A 808 -10.90 -30.38 26.23
C TYR A 808 -10.16 -29.20 26.87
N THR A 809 -9.05 -29.49 27.52
CA THR A 809 -8.15 -28.50 28.11
C THR A 809 -7.02 -28.19 27.15
N ASP A 810 -6.80 -26.92 26.85
CA ASP A 810 -5.64 -26.46 26.08
C ASP A 810 -4.38 -26.56 26.95
N LEU A 811 -3.46 -27.44 26.57
CA LEU A 811 -2.28 -27.76 27.35
C LEU A 811 -1.16 -26.72 27.20
N VAL A 812 -1.14 -25.96 26.09
CA VAL A 812 -0.08 -24.98 25.81
C VAL A 812 -0.44 -23.59 26.32
N ASN A 813 -1.72 -23.31 26.53
CA ASN A 813 -2.22 -21.97 26.83
C ASN A 813 -2.30 -21.66 28.33
N GLY A 814 -1.20 -21.84 29.06
CA GLY A 814 -1.17 -21.59 30.51
C GLY A 814 -1.43 -20.14 30.92
N ALA A 815 -0.94 -19.15 30.16
CA ALA A 815 -1.01 -17.73 30.50
C ALA A 815 -1.69 -16.84 29.42
N GLY A 816 -2.32 -17.43 28.40
CA GLY A 816 -2.94 -16.65 27.31
C GLY A 816 -1.99 -16.15 26.21
N MET A 817 -0.69 -16.44 26.31
CA MET A 817 0.35 -15.85 25.44
C MET A 817 1.25 -16.90 24.75
N ALA A 818 0.80 -18.15 24.68
CA ALA A 818 1.46 -19.15 23.83
C ALA A 818 1.33 -18.77 22.36
N TYR A 819 2.27 -19.24 21.54
CA TYR A 819 2.20 -19.09 20.09
C TYR A 819 2.96 -20.24 19.41
N SER A 820 2.55 -20.57 18.19
CA SER A 820 3.25 -21.53 17.32
C SER A 820 3.47 -20.97 15.91
N TYR A 821 2.94 -19.77 15.64
CA TYR A 821 2.95 -19.14 14.34
C TYR A 821 3.09 -17.62 14.48
N VAL A 822 3.81 -16.99 13.55
CA VAL A 822 3.94 -15.53 13.44
C VAL A 822 3.55 -15.12 12.03
N PHE A 823 2.59 -14.22 11.90
CA PHE A 823 2.10 -13.73 10.62
C PHE A 823 1.90 -12.22 10.66
N THR A 824 2.47 -11.49 9.68
CA THR A 824 2.39 -10.03 9.60
C THR A 824 2.85 -9.31 10.88
N GLY A 825 3.82 -9.91 11.56
CA GLY A 825 4.42 -9.43 12.81
C GLY A 825 3.65 -9.75 14.09
N GLU A 826 2.57 -10.53 13.98
CA GLU A 826 1.68 -10.90 15.09
C GLU A 826 1.81 -12.39 15.43
N SER A 827 2.01 -12.69 16.71
CA SER A 827 2.18 -14.06 17.23
C SER A 827 0.83 -14.67 17.63
N GLY A 828 0.64 -15.96 17.40
CA GLY A 828 -0.54 -16.67 17.91
C GLY A 828 -0.41 -18.19 17.83
N THR A 829 -1.32 -18.90 18.49
CA THR A 829 -1.37 -20.36 18.47
C THR A 829 -2.26 -20.84 17.34
N LEU A 830 -1.71 -21.62 16.42
CA LEU A 830 -2.49 -22.38 15.43
C LEU A 830 -2.34 -23.89 15.65
N ASP A 831 -1.20 -24.32 16.20
CA ASP A 831 -0.90 -25.69 16.55
C ASP A 831 -1.21 -25.93 18.02
N TYR A 832 -2.10 -26.88 18.28
CA TYR A 832 -2.59 -27.13 19.65
C TYR A 832 -2.21 -28.53 20.14
N ALA A 833 -2.22 -28.64 21.46
CA ALA A 833 -2.41 -29.90 22.17
C ALA A 833 -3.57 -29.72 23.16
N LEU A 834 -4.67 -30.43 22.93
CA LEU A 834 -5.92 -30.31 23.68
C LEU A 834 -6.29 -31.69 24.24
N ALA A 835 -6.40 -31.83 25.56
CA ALA A 835 -6.62 -33.13 26.20
C ALA A 835 -7.97 -33.19 26.92
N THR A 836 -8.61 -34.37 26.93
CA THR A 836 -9.72 -34.64 27.85
C THR A 836 -9.26 -34.48 29.31
N GLY A 837 -10.20 -34.21 30.22
CA GLY A 837 -9.87 -34.01 31.64
C GLY A 837 -9.04 -35.15 32.26
N SER A 838 -9.34 -36.41 31.92
CA SER A 838 -8.59 -37.57 32.44
C SER A 838 -7.14 -37.62 31.97
N LEU A 839 -6.86 -37.22 30.73
CA LEU A 839 -5.50 -37.15 30.21
C LEU A 839 -4.77 -35.89 30.68
N ALA A 840 -5.48 -34.75 30.80
CA ALA A 840 -4.90 -33.51 31.29
C ALA A 840 -4.29 -33.67 32.69
N ASP A 841 -4.91 -34.46 33.57
CA ASP A 841 -4.38 -34.82 34.90
C ASP A 841 -3.07 -35.64 34.85
N GLN A 842 -2.75 -36.23 33.70
CA GLN A 842 -1.55 -37.04 33.45
C GLN A 842 -0.48 -36.31 32.62
N VAL A 843 -0.72 -35.04 32.27
CA VAL A 843 0.24 -34.18 31.57
C VAL A 843 1.24 -33.61 32.56
N THR A 844 2.54 -33.81 32.30
CA THR A 844 3.62 -33.26 33.13
C THR A 844 4.09 -31.89 32.65
N GLY A 845 3.77 -31.53 31.41
CA GLY A 845 4.08 -30.25 30.78
C GLY A 845 3.76 -30.28 29.28
N ALA A 846 3.56 -29.11 28.69
CA ALA A 846 3.44 -28.95 27.25
C ALA A 846 3.94 -27.56 26.85
N ALA A 847 4.64 -27.47 25.72
CA ALA A 847 5.12 -26.21 25.18
C ALA A 847 5.37 -26.29 23.67
N PRO A 848 5.18 -25.19 22.93
CA PRO A 848 5.77 -25.04 21.60
C PRO A 848 7.30 -24.96 21.73
N TRP A 849 8.02 -25.59 20.80
CA TRP A 849 9.45 -25.35 20.64
C TRP A 849 9.65 -24.32 19.54
N HIS A 850 10.06 -23.11 19.92
CA HIS A 850 10.30 -22.00 19.02
C HIS A 850 11.55 -22.24 18.15
N ALA A 851 11.43 -23.13 17.17
CA ALA A 851 12.44 -23.46 16.19
C ALA A 851 12.18 -22.81 14.82
N ASN A 852 10.96 -22.35 14.58
CA ASN A 852 10.47 -22.04 13.23
C ASN A 852 9.80 -20.66 13.13
N ALA A 853 8.79 -20.38 13.96
CA ALA A 853 7.91 -19.22 13.78
C ALA A 853 8.65 -17.88 13.89
N ASP A 854 9.66 -17.82 14.76
CA ASP A 854 10.46 -16.61 14.97
C ASP A 854 11.61 -16.44 13.96
N GLU A 855 11.93 -17.45 13.14
CA GLU A 855 13.07 -17.39 12.21
C GLU A 855 12.73 -16.65 10.92
N PRO A 856 13.66 -15.86 10.36
CA PRO A 856 13.51 -15.28 9.03
C PRO A 856 13.22 -16.35 8.00
N ARG A 857 12.21 -16.10 7.16
CA ARG A 857 11.84 -17.02 6.07
C ARG A 857 13.05 -17.39 5.22
N ALA A 858 13.94 -16.46 4.94
CA ALA A 858 15.10 -16.71 4.08
C ALA A 858 16.08 -17.81 4.58
N LEU A 859 16.00 -18.20 5.86
CA LEU A 859 16.79 -19.30 6.42
C LEU A 859 16.14 -20.67 6.23
N ASP A 860 15.02 -20.73 5.51
CA ASP A 860 14.38 -21.96 5.06
C ASP A 860 15.22 -22.75 4.04
N TYR A 861 14.64 -23.83 3.55
CA TYR A 861 15.29 -24.73 2.61
C TYR A 861 15.35 -24.16 1.17
N ASN A 862 14.55 -23.15 0.83
CA ASN A 862 14.42 -22.61 -0.52
C ASN A 862 15.70 -21.94 -1.02
N VAL A 863 15.85 -21.77 -2.34
CA VAL A 863 17.01 -21.08 -2.95
C VAL A 863 16.63 -19.89 -3.82
N GLU A 864 15.33 -19.61 -3.98
CA GLU A 864 14.88 -18.44 -4.74
C GLU A 864 15.32 -17.14 -4.08
N PHE A 865 15.58 -16.12 -4.92
CA PHE A 865 16.00 -14.78 -4.48
C PHE A 865 17.27 -14.77 -3.61
N LYS A 866 18.15 -15.76 -3.77
CA LYS A 866 19.42 -15.86 -3.04
C LYS A 866 20.61 -15.82 -4.01
N SER A 867 21.66 -15.08 -3.65
CA SER A 867 22.97 -15.13 -4.31
C SER A 867 23.63 -16.51 -4.12
N ALA A 868 24.70 -16.80 -4.87
CA ALA A 868 25.49 -18.01 -4.64
C ALA A 868 26.10 -18.08 -3.23
N GLY A 869 26.44 -16.92 -2.63
CA GLY A 869 26.93 -16.83 -1.26
C GLY A 869 25.82 -17.12 -0.26
N GLN A 870 24.65 -16.51 -0.44
CA GLN A 870 23.47 -16.69 0.42
C GLN A 870 22.91 -18.11 0.40
N ILE A 871 22.92 -18.80 -0.75
CA ILE A 871 22.51 -20.23 -0.83
C ILE A 871 23.32 -21.09 0.15
N ILE A 872 24.59 -20.74 0.38
CA ILE A 872 25.48 -21.43 1.31
C ILE A 872 25.30 -20.89 2.74
N SER A 873 25.36 -19.56 2.93
CA SER A 873 25.38 -18.96 4.27
C SER A 873 24.04 -18.98 5.00
N PHE A 874 22.91 -19.02 4.28
CA PHE A 874 21.57 -19.03 4.89
C PHE A 874 21.09 -20.44 5.27
N TYR A 875 21.87 -21.49 4.99
CA TYR A 875 21.49 -22.87 5.26
C TYR A 875 22.39 -23.54 6.30
N ASN A 876 21.75 -24.20 7.26
CA ASN A 876 22.31 -25.27 8.08
C ASN A 876 21.33 -26.45 8.05
N ASP A 877 21.81 -27.66 8.30
CA ASP A 877 21.00 -28.88 8.43
C ASP A 877 20.41 -29.07 9.85
N ASP A 878 20.41 -28.01 10.67
CA ASP A 878 19.80 -27.99 12.00
C ASP A 878 18.26 -27.88 11.93
N ALA A 879 17.61 -27.99 13.08
CA ALA A 879 16.15 -27.99 13.21
C ALA A 879 15.49 -26.63 12.87
N TYR A 880 16.26 -25.56 12.75
CA TYR A 880 15.72 -24.20 12.71
C TYR A 880 15.15 -23.85 11.34
N ARG A 881 13.98 -23.21 11.32
CA ARG A 881 13.26 -22.86 10.07
C ARG A 881 13.08 -24.09 9.15
N SER A 882 12.83 -25.26 9.73
CA SER A 882 12.40 -26.45 9.00
C SER A 882 10.95 -26.32 8.51
N SER A 883 10.18 -25.46 9.17
CA SER A 883 8.79 -25.13 8.91
C SER A 883 8.56 -23.64 9.20
N ASP A 884 7.37 -23.14 8.91
CA ASP A 884 6.85 -21.87 9.39
C ASP A 884 6.04 -22.00 10.70
N HIS A 885 5.74 -23.23 11.11
CA HIS A 885 5.08 -23.57 12.37
C HIS A 885 6.05 -24.16 13.39
N ASP A 886 5.92 -23.76 14.65
CA ASP A 886 6.63 -24.38 15.76
C ASP A 886 5.96 -25.72 16.15
N PRO A 887 6.75 -26.80 16.36
CA PRO A 887 6.21 -28.04 16.87
C PRO A 887 5.75 -27.89 18.33
N VAL A 888 4.63 -28.51 18.69
CA VAL A 888 4.13 -28.58 20.07
C VAL A 888 4.51 -29.91 20.68
N VAL A 889 5.15 -29.89 21.86
CA VAL A 889 5.60 -31.10 22.56
C VAL A 889 4.84 -31.23 23.88
N VAL A 890 4.36 -32.43 24.17
CA VAL A 890 3.58 -32.78 25.38
C VAL A 890 4.29 -33.91 26.11
N GLY A 891 4.52 -33.74 27.41
CA GLY A 891 5.01 -34.77 28.31
C GLY A 891 3.86 -35.44 29.04
N LEU A 892 3.83 -36.78 29.01
CA LEU A 892 2.81 -37.61 29.63
C LEU A 892 3.46 -38.51 30.68
N ALA A 893 2.82 -38.60 31.84
CA ALA A 893 3.10 -39.60 32.86
C ALA A 893 1.84 -40.43 33.04
N LEU A 894 1.61 -41.34 32.09
CA LEU A 894 0.43 -42.18 32.11
C LEU A 894 0.46 -43.08 33.35
N SER A 895 -0.61 -43.03 34.13
CA SER A 895 -0.72 -43.81 35.35
C SER A 895 -2.04 -44.56 35.36
N SER A 896 -1.99 -45.89 35.38
CA SER A 896 -3.04 -46.58 36.10
C SER A 896 -2.85 -46.23 37.56
N SER A 897 -3.90 -45.72 38.21
CA SER A 897 -3.97 -45.92 39.65
C SER A 897 -3.83 -47.43 39.86
N PRO A 898 -2.77 -47.92 40.56
CA PRO A 898 -2.63 -49.34 40.78
C PRO A 898 -3.77 -49.89 41.64
N VAL A 899 -4.65 -49.03 42.14
CA VAL A 899 -5.79 -49.35 42.98
C VAL A 899 -7.05 -48.69 42.40
N THR A 900 -8.10 -49.46 42.13
CA THR A 900 -9.44 -48.86 41.94
C THR A 900 -10.13 -48.71 43.28
N ALA A 901 -10.87 -47.61 43.44
CA ALA A 901 -11.63 -47.30 44.64
C ALA A 901 -13.11 -47.18 44.28
N VAL A 902 -13.98 -47.84 45.02
CA VAL A 902 -15.43 -47.73 44.89
C VAL A 902 -16.03 -47.46 46.26
N LEU A 903 -16.93 -46.49 46.33
CA LEU A 903 -17.61 -46.01 47.51
C LEU A 903 -19.12 -46.04 47.29
N THR A 904 -19.78 -47.10 47.75
CA THR A 904 -21.20 -47.32 47.51
C THR A 904 -22.04 -47.00 48.75
N PRO A 905 -22.99 -46.04 48.71
CA PRO A 905 -23.91 -45.82 49.81
C PRO A 905 -24.86 -47.01 49.99
N LEU A 906 -25.07 -47.43 51.24
CA LEU A 906 -26.07 -48.44 51.56
C LEU A 906 -27.41 -47.76 51.88
N ASN A 907 -28.48 -48.22 51.22
CA ASN A 907 -29.86 -47.72 51.36
C ASN A 907 -30.08 -46.28 50.85
N ALA A 908 -29.55 -45.93 49.68
CA ALA A 908 -29.83 -44.65 49.03
C ALA A 908 -31.30 -44.52 48.56
N PRO A 909 -31.91 -43.31 48.57
CA PRO A 909 -31.35 -42.04 49.02
C PRO A 909 -31.23 -41.97 50.55
N ILE A 910 -30.09 -41.48 51.05
CA ILE A 910 -29.82 -41.37 52.48
C ILE A 910 -30.25 -39.99 52.98
N VAL A 911 -31.28 -39.95 53.83
CA VAL A 911 -31.74 -38.73 54.51
C VAL A 911 -31.57 -38.88 56.01
N ILE A 912 -30.70 -38.06 56.61
CA ILE A 912 -30.46 -38.04 58.06
C ILE A 912 -31.44 -37.06 58.72
N PRO A 913 -32.21 -37.49 59.74
CA PRO A 913 -33.19 -36.62 60.38
C PRO A 913 -32.51 -35.51 61.23
N PRO A 914 -33.26 -34.47 61.66
CA PRO A 914 -32.69 -33.33 62.39
C PRO A 914 -31.98 -33.72 63.71
N GLY A 915 -32.45 -34.79 64.37
CA GLY A 915 -31.85 -35.33 65.59
C GLY A 915 -30.50 -36.02 65.40
N GLY A 916 -29.97 -36.07 64.17
CA GLY A 916 -28.79 -36.85 63.81
C GLY A 916 -29.12 -38.31 63.53
N GLY A 917 -28.11 -39.08 63.13
CA GLY A 917 -28.25 -40.47 62.74
C GLY A 917 -26.91 -41.08 62.34
N SER A 918 -26.95 -42.07 61.46
CA SER A 918 -25.75 -42.62 60.84
C SER A 918 -26.03 -43.02 59.41
N LEU A 919 -25.01 -42.91 58.56
CA LEU A 919 -25.02 -43.49 57.23
C LEU A 919 -24.08 -44.70 57.18
N GLN A 920 -24.39 -45.68 56.33
CA GLN A 920 -23.51 -46.80 56.03
C GLN A 920 -23.13 -46.77 54.56
N TYR A 921 -21.90 -47.16 54.27
CA TYR A 921 -21.37 -47.22 52.91
C TYR A 921 -20.31 -48.30 52.81
N GLU A 922 -20.22 -48.95 51.65
CA GLU A 922 -19.18 -49.92 51.34
C GLU A 922 -18.01 -49.24 50.63
N VAL A 923 -16.81 -49.51 51.12
CA VAL A 923 -15.54 -49.19 50.46
C VAL A 923 -15.03 -50.47 49.83
N ALA A 924 -14.80 -50.47 48.52
CA ALA A 924 -14.08 -51.51 47.81
C ALA A 924 -12.78 -50.94 47.23
N LEU A 925 -11.66 -51.59 47.52
CA LEU A 925 -10.33 -51.23 47.03
C LEU A 925 -9.75 -52.44 46.31
N THR A 926 -9.43 -52.31 45.02
CA THR A 926 -8.85 -53.41 44.23
C THR A 926 -7.51 -53.03 43.69
N ASN A 927 -6.46 -53.79 43.99
CA ASN A 927 -5.19 -53.64 43.29
C ASN A 927 -5.32 -54.23 41.88
N VAL A 928 -5.25 -53.37 40.87
CA VAL A 928 -5.35 -53.74 39.46
C VAL A 928 -3.98 -53.91 38.79
N SER A 929 -2.90 -53.59 39.48
CA SER A 929 -1.54 -53.76 38.96
C SER A 929 -1.02 -55.20 39.09
N ALA A 930 0.04 -55.52 38.35
CA ALA A 930 0.72 -56.82 38.36
C ALA A 930 1.61 -57.07 39.60
N ALA A 931 1.78 -56.07 40.48
CA ALA A 931 2.63 -56.14 41.66
C ALA A 931 1.85 -55.80 42.95
N PRO A 932 2.30 -56.26 44.13
CA PRO A 932 1.72 -55.78 45.38
C PRO A 932 1.93 -54.27 45.54
N VAL A 933 0.89 -53.54 45.93
CA VAL A 933 0.95 -52.09 46.14
C VAL A 933 0.56 -51.69 47.54
N THR A 934 1.22 -50.66 48.06
CA THR A 934 0.99 -50.12 49.40
C THR A 934 0.62 -48.65 49.31
N PHE A 935 -0.49 -48.28 49.95
CA PHE A 935 -1.08 -46.95 49.88
C PHE A 935 -1.83 -46.62 51.19
N HIS A 936 -2.32 -45.39 51.33
CA HIS A 936 -3.26 -44.99 52.37
C HIS A 936 -4.66 -44.84 51.76
N ALA A 937 -5.70 -45.23 52.50
CA ALA A 937 -7.09 -44.90 52.18
C ALA A 937 -7.72 -44.09 53.32
N TRP A 938 -8.45 -43.02 52.99
CA TRP A 938 -9.19 -42.19 53.95
C TRP A 938 -10.48 -41.67 53.33
N VAL A 939 -11.44 -41.31 54.17
CA VAL A 939 -12.73 -40.76 53.74
C VAL A 939 -12.89 -39.38 54.33
N MET A 940 -13.26 -38.39 53.52
CA MET A 940 -13.65 -37.05 53.97
C MET A 940 -15.15 -36.85 53.72
N ALA A 941 -15.72 -35.86 54.40
CA ALA A 941 -17.03 -35.32 54.07
C ALA A 941 -16.90 -33.85 53.69
N THR A 942 -17.53 -33.42 52.60
CA THR A 942 -17.75 -32.02 52.29
C THR A 942 -19.05 -31.59 52.95
N LEU A 943 -18.99 -30.57 53.81
CA LEU A 943 -20.14 -30.01 54.50
C LEU A 943 -21.03 -29.21 53.52
N PRO A 944 -22.31 -28.91 53.86
CA PRO A 944 -23.21 -28.15 52.98
C PRO A 944 -22.74 -26.74 52.58
N ASN A 945 -21.75 -26.19 53.29
CA ASN A 945 -21.12 -24.91 52.97
C ASN A 945 -19.86 -25.04 52.10
N GLY A 946 -19.56 -26.24 51.58
CA GLY A 946 -18.39 -26.53 50.75
C GLY A 946 -17.10 -26.83 51.53
N ASN A 947 -17.08 -26.66 52.86
CA ASN A 947 -15.87 -26.90 53.64
C ASN A 947 -15.61 -28.41 53.81
N PRO A 948 -14.38 -28.90 53.62
CA PRO A 948 -14.02 -30.28 53.90
C PRO A 948 -13.98 -30.52 55.42
N TYR A 949 -14.42 -31.71 55.84
CA TYR A 949 -14.44 -32.18 57.21
C TYR A 949 -13.96 -33.64 57.24
N GLY A 950 -12.94 -33.93 58.03
CA GLY A 950 -12.41 -35.28 58.14
C GLY A 950 -10.92 -35.33 58.48
N PRO A 951 -10.27 -36.49 58.33
CA PRO A 951 -10.84 -37.74 57.81
C PRO A 951 -11.92 -38.29 58.75
N ILE A 952 -13.09 -38.58 58.19
CA ILE A 952 -14.19 -39.24 58.90
C ILE A 952 -13.95 -40.75 59.01
N ALA A 953 -13.10 -41.31 58.15
CA ALA A 953 -12.49 -42.64 58.30
C ALA A 953 -11.06 -42.64 57.76
N GLY A 954 -10.16 -43.44 58.36
CA GLY A 954 -8.74 -43.45 58.00
C GLY A 954 -7.98 -42.21 58.51
N PRO A 955 -6.79 -41.90 57.97
CA PRO A 955 -6.04 -42.65 56.96
C PRO A 955 -5.57 -44.01 57.45
N GLN A 956 -5.72 -45.03 56.61
CA GLN A 956 -5.25 -46.37 56.89
C GLN A 956 -4.26 -46.81 55.82
N ARG A 957 -3.07 -47.24 56.24
CA ARG A 957 -2.09 -47.86 55.34
C ARG A 957 -2.53 -49.28 54.99
N ILE A 958 -2.67 -49.56 53.71
CA ILE A 958 -3.17 -50.82 53.14
C ILE A 958 -2.14 -51.33 52.14
N THR A 959 -1.86 -52.63 52.19
CA THR A 959 -1.07 -53.34 51.17
C THR A 959 -1.96 -54.39 50.53
N LEU A 960 -2.10 -54.35 49.21
CA LEU A 960 -2.87 -55.31 48.42
C LEU A 960 -1.94 -56.06 47.47
N ALA A 961 -2.03 -57.39 47.42
CA ALA A 961 -1.36 -58.19 46.39
C ALA A 961 -1.97 -57.91 45.00
N ALA A 962 -1.25 -58.25 43.94
CA ALA A 962 -1.75 -58.10 42.56
C ALA A 962 -3.13 -58.76 42.38
N GLY A 963 -4.09 -58.05 41.81
CA GLY A 963 -5.48 -58.51 41.63
C GLY A 963 -6.32 -58.62 42.90
N GLN A 964 -5.80 -58.25 44.09
CA GLN A 964 -6.54 -58.39 45.34
C GLN A 964 -7.56 -57.28 45.52
N THR A 965 -8.81 -57.64 45.80
CA THR A 965 -9.86 -56.73 46.29
C THR A 965 -10.07 -56.86 47.79
N VAL A 966 -10.22 -55.72 48.47
CA VAL A 966 -10.68 -55.63 49.86
C VAL A 966 -11.95 -54.78 49.91
N THR A 967 -13.01 -55.35 50.48
CA THR A 967 -14.26 -54.64 50.77
C THR A 967 -14.48 -54.45 52.27
N ARG A 968 -15.01 -53.29 52.65
CA ARG A 968 -15.37 -52.93 54.02
C ARG A 968 -16.61 -52.06 54.05
N ILE A 969 -17.62 -52.49 54.81
CA ILE A 969 -18.74 -51.63 55.17
C ILE A 969 -18.31 -50.74 56.34
N LEU A 970 -18.41 -49.44 56.15
CA LEU A 970 -18.17 -48.42 57.15
C LEU A 970 -19.50 -47.78 57.57
N GLN A 971 -19.56 -47.31 58.81
CA GLN A 971 -20.71 -46.58 59.35
C GLN A 971 -20.23 -45.25 59.91
N GLN A 972 -20.77 -44.16 59.40
CA GLN A 972 -20.46 -42.81 59.83
C GLN A 972 -21.62 -42.23 60.64
N ALA A 973 -21.34 -41.79 61.87
CA ALA A 973 -22.30 -41.06 62.68
C ALA A 973 -22.39 -39.60 62.22
N VAL A 974 -23.61 -39.08 62.10
CA VAL A 974 -23.91 -37.68 61.79
C VAL A 974 -24.63 -37.08 63.00
N PRO A 975 -23.98 -36.20 63.79
CA PRO A 975 -24.54 -35.73 65.04
C PRO A 975 -25.69 -34.73 64.83
N ALA A 976 -26.53 -34.57 65.85
CA ALA A 976 -27.67 -33.64 65.83
C ALA A 976 -27.27 -32.20 65.50
N ASN A 977 -26.09 -31.75 65.91
CA ASN A 977 -25.58 -30.40 65.67
C ASN A 977 -24.89 -30.20 64.30
N ALA A 978 -24.75 -31.24 63.47
CA ALA A 978 -24.22 -31.07 62.11
C ALA A 978 -25.15 -30.14 61.28
N PRO A 979 -24.65 -29.26 60.40
CA PRO A 979 -25.48 -28.42 59.55
C PRO A 979 -26.52 -29.21 58.72
N ALA A 980 -27.71 -28.66 58.51
CA ALA A 980 -28.66 -29.23 57.54
C ALA A 980 -28.21 -28.91 56.11
N GLY A 981 -28.55 -29.77 55.15
CA GLY A 981 -28.18 -29.63 53.73
C GLY A 981 -27.55 -30.89 53.15
N THR A 982 -27.04 -30.78 51.93
CA THR A 982 -26.39 -31.87 51.20
C THR A 982 -24.92 -31.98 51.60
N TYR A 983 -24.49 -33.19 51.90
CA TYR A 983 -23.11 -33.55 52.16
C TYR A 983 -22.61 -34.43 51.00
N GLU A 984 -21.33 -34.33 50.69
CA GLU A 984 -20.63 -35.29 49.85
C GLU A 984 -19.66 -36.10 50.69
N VAL A 985 -19.65 -37.42 50.55
CA VAL A 985 -18.68 -38.31 51.19
C VAL A 985 -17.74 -38.80 50.10
N THR A 986 -16.43 -38.58 50.29
CA THR A 986 -15.41 -38.89 49.28
C THR A 986 -14.35 -39.81 49.89
N LEU A 987 -14.13 -40.95 49.25
CA LEU A 987 -13.02 -41.86 49.51
C LEU A 987 -11.80 -41.38 48.72
N PHE A 988 -10.66 -41.35 49.37
CA PHE A 988 -9.37 -41.03 48.81
C PHE A 988 -8.41 -42.19 49.01
N VAL A 989 -7.59 -42.46 48.00
CA VAL A 989 -6.53 -43.46 48.01
C VAL A 989 -5.24 -42.81 47.56
N GLY A 990 -4.12 -43.00 48.26
CA GLY A 990 -2.82 -42.45 47.88
C GLY A 990 -1.83 -42.32 49.02
N ARG A 991 -0.97 -41.29 49.03
CA ARG A 991 -0.14 -40.91 50.19
C ARG A 991 -0.87 -39.83 50.96
N TYR A 992 -1.37 -40.15 52.16
CA TYR A 992 -2.12 -39.21 52.99
C TYR A 992 -1.34 -37.92 53.25
N ASN A 993 -2.00 -36.77 53.05
CA ASN A 993 -1.44 -35.40 53.10
C ASN A 993 -0.38 -35.07 52.03
N ASP A 994 -0.37 -35.81 50.92
CA ASP A 994 0.60 -35.58 49.87
C ASP A 994 0.04 -35.81 48.46
N ILE A 995 -0.24 -37.07 48.09
CA ILE A 995 -0.71 -37.43 46.74
C ILE A 995 -1.99 -38.23 46.85
N VAL A 996 -3.01 -37.86 46.07
CA VAL A 996 -4.21 -38.66 45.82
C VAL A 996 -4.01 -39.38 44.49
N VAL A 997 -4.23 -40.68 44.48
CA VAL A 997 -4.01 -41.59 43.35
C VAL A 997 -5.36 -42.03 42.74
N THR A 998 -6.41 -42.16 43.54
CA THR A 998 -7.79 -42.32 43.05
C THR A 998 -8.82 -41.90 44.10
N THR A 999 -10.05 -41.61 43.68
CA THR A 999 -11.17 -41.25 44.55
C THR A 999 -12.49 -41.82 44.05
N ASP A 1000 -13.48 -41.95 44.95
CA ASP A 1000 -14.88 -42.15 44.59
C ASP A 1000 -15.79 -41.43 45.61
N SER A 1001 -16.98 -40.97 45.21
CA SER A 1001 -17.87 -40.21 46.11
C SER A 1001 -19.36 -40.51 45.93
N PHE A 1002 -20.14 -40.18 46.97
CA PHE A 1002 -21.60 -40.13 46.91
C PHE A 1002 -22.14 -39.03 47.81
N THR A 1003 -23.41 -38.66 47.62
CA THR A 1003 -24.07 -37.62 48.43
C THR A 1003 -25.14 -38.17 49.38
N PHE A 1004 -25.35 -37.48 50.49
CA PHE A 1004 -26.51 -37.69 51.38
C PHE A 1004 -27.04 -36.34 51.89
N THR A 1005 -28.29 -36.29 52.33
CA THR A 1005 -28.90 -35.05 52.84
C THR A 1005 -29.17 -35.15 54.34
N LYS A 1006 -28.97 -34.07 55.08
CA LYS A 1006 -29.46 -33.91 56.46
C LYS A 1006 -30.60 -32.90 56.50
N ASP A 1007 -31.74 -33.30 57.06
CA ASP A 1007 -32.91 -32.42 57.23
C ASP A 1007 -32.68 -31.34 58.28
N SER A 1008 -33.32 -30.18 58.09
CA SER A 1008 -33.40 -29.11 59.08
C SER A 1008 -34.44 -29.44 60.16
N ALA A 1009 -34.16 -29.04 61.40
CA ALA A 1009 -35.20 -29.05 62.43
C ALA A 1009 -36.30 -28.07 62.00
N ARG A 1010 -37.54 -28.57 61.87
CA ARG A 1010 -38.71 -27.73 61.60
C ARG A 1010 -39.07 -26.87 62.80
#